data_AF-A0A9N9WX05-F1
#
_entry.id   AF-A0A9N9WX05-F1
#
_cell.length_a   1.000
_cell.length_b   1.000
_cell.length_c   1.000
_cell.angle_alpha   90.00
_cell.angle_beta   90.00
_cell.angle_gamma   90.00
#
_symmetry.space_group_name_H-M   'P 1'
#
loop_
_entity.id
_entity.type
_entity.pdbx_description
1 polymer ?
#
loop_
_entity_poly.entity_id
_entity_poly.type
_entity_poly.pdbx_seq_one_letter_code
_entity_poly.pdbx_strand_id
1 'polypeptide(L)'
;MPDPQKLLSNAFRDRNQSDFMYTLEFLNANPNHESDIAGRTLFQKILTTPNSAEYIRLCIENGAECYAKAADDRYPLHLLLESQCPQNLQQFLKYHDSSKVNVKFNDKNALHMLIEKLNTENYDKIIECLKILLNHGCNPNYPNDSDETPFHQLMNKNATLNVEELLRYFVNNSEIDIYTYRQDEMVSKYKRLRLPDLSQQVQNIDPKFMMKLAINSKETEFEGYFKAFKESCYNNQQNFQDECADLLEMATIKGGTNIVDIILQNIPVDINVRSKHATWLFPPSFIACMKGHYKILELFLKQSNVIFCYEKPKDPFFVLEKNTSTTMLHEVCLRFGADKSNDDDVDFQKCFELLINDPRCDRDTVINAKDPYGCTPLHYSTRYKNEAATMALLKKSAYICTPNNLGKTALDDMNKETFENFLDECLVPLTRRVQQTHMYVYGYDKQELHIDYSFLMPPKNSSHSEITPLRRITKNTELRKLIKHPVLFSFLYIKWSKLSLLFMINFIMFSLFLLSFIFYIVLCQSITVEDRRSNPYYMFFYGISIAFVIMLTFREVMQCLFSMRYYFKSKMNWFEIMLIILSFLVLFGSFEENFQRILRGITILFAATEFLTLAGALPNLSISTHMVILRTVILTFLKSIALYSILLFGFALCFFTLFGYDPSQKASGNSTTVSDEQGAANDGQNNANPSFYHPGIAIIKTFVMLTGELEFSNLELHDYTNYIIFVLFVFLITIVLFNLLNALAVSDTQQIKSEGQLIDLIQRISVLNKYEKVITTGNSPLYACCGWLTRMLEGTTNVFQKWIPTGRVAVFTSEGNEIRTVKNPQNAPRDIGEEEMQTLNNNNPGSTKALKYESIIVNDWLPVKFQKPAIMDPKIMKSIKHVLGEKKMRSKEEEHEAYRRKMDEKILRDMISIKMQNNDNSDVYRNALKDIKKMNSKQ
;
A
#
# COMPACT_ATOMS: atom_id res chain seq x y z
N MET A 1 0.07 -52.75 -62.81
CA MET A 1 -1.35 -52.41 -63.00
C MET A 1 -1.49 -50.90 -63.03
N PRO A 2 -2.41 -50.31 -63.81
CA PRO A 2 -2.69 -48.89 -63.71
C PRO A 2 -3.16 -48.55 -62.29
N ASP A 3 -2.78 -47.38 -61.81
CA ASP A 3 -3.14 -46.88 -60.48
C ASP A 3 -4.68 -46.85 -60.34
N PRO A 4 -5.28 -47.61 -59.42
CA PRO A 4 -6.72 -47.74 -59.29
C PRO A 4 -7.41 -46.39 -59.04
N GLN A 5 -6.71 -45.43 -58.42
CA GLN A 5 -7.24 -44.07 -58.20
C GLN A 5 -7.31 -43.24 -59.48
N LYS A 6 -6.31 -43.38 -60.37
CA LYS A 6 -6.33 -42.73 -61.68
C LYS A 6 -7.37 -43.35 -62.61
N LEU A 7 -7.57 -44.66 -62.53
CA LEU A 7 -8.64 -45.33 -63.26
C LEU A 7 -10.01 -44.86 -62.80
N LEU A 8 -10.23 -44.74 -61.49
CA LEU A 8 -11.47 -44.22 -60.91
C LEU A 8 -11.76 -42.78 -61.37
N SER A 9 -10.75 -41.91 -61.33
CA SER A 9 -10.86 -40.51 -61.79
C SER A 9 -11.13 -40.41 -63.30
N ASN A 10 -10.48 -41.24 -64.11
CA ASN A 10 -10.71 -41.30 -65.56
C ASN A 10 -12.09 -41.87 -65.89
N ALA A 11 -12.53 -42.93 -65.22
CA ALA A 11 -13.86 -43.51 -65.39
C ALA A 11 -14.98 -42.50 -65.08
N PHE A 12 -14.77 -41.66 -64.05
CA PHE A 12 -15.67 -40.55 -63.75
C PHE A 12 -15.65 -39.46 -64.83
N ARG A 13 -14.46 -39.07 -65.31
CA ARG A 13 -14.32 -38.06 -66.38
C ARG A 13 -14.98 -38.50 -67.67
N ASP A 14 -14.85 -39.77 -68.02
CA ASP A 14 -15.40 -40.36 -69.24
C ASP A 14 -16.87 -40.78 -69.07
N ARG A 15 -17.46 -40.54 -67.88
CA ARG A 15 -18.83 -40.90 -67.47
C ARG A 15 -19.19 -42.37 -67.73
N ASN A 16 -18.22 -43.27 -67.56
CA ASN A 16 -18.45 -44.70 -67.72
C ASN A 16 -18.81 -45.35 -66.37
N GLN A 17 -20.09 -45.62 -66.16
CA GLN A 17 -20.62 -46.14 -64.90
C GLN A 17 -20.14 -47.57 -64.58
N SER A 18 -19.99 -48.44 -65.58
CA SER A 18 -19.55 -49.83 -65.35
C SER A 18 -18.10 -49.90 -64.90
N ASP A 19 -17.24 -49.09 -65.53
CA ASP A 19 -15.82 -49.05 -65.18
C ASP A 19 -15.62 -48.40 -63.81
N PHE A 20 -16.41 -47.38 -63.49
CA PHE A 20 -16.41 -46.73 -62.18
C PHE A 20 -16.81 -47.71 -61.06
N MET A 21 -17.87 -48.49 -61.29
CA MET A 21 -18.29 -49.56 -60.37
C MET A 21 -17.23 -50.62 -60.17
N TYR A 22 -16.67 -51.12 -61.27
CA TYR A 22 -15.62 -52.13 -61.24
C TYR A 22 -14.40 -51.65 -60.45
N THR A 23 -14.01 -50.39 -60.62
CA THR A 23 -12.87 -49.81 -59.88
C THR A 23 -13.14 -49.61 -58.38
N LEU A 24 -14.37 -49.29 -57.96
CA LEU A 24 -14.71 -49.14 -56.55
C LEU A 24 -14.83 -50.50 -55.83
N GLU A 25 -15.60 -51.43 -56.39
CA GLU A 25 -15.96 -52.67 -55.70
C GLU A 25 -14.86 -53.76 -55.79
N PHE A 26 -14.15 -53.87 -56.91
CA PHE A 26 -13.21 -54.96 -57.15
C PHE A 26 -11.73 -54.55 -57.03
N LEU A 27 -11.42 -53.27 -57.28
CA LEU A 27 -10.05 -52.74 -57.20
C LEU A 27 -9.77 -51.97 -55.90
N ASN A 28 -10.72 -51.93 -54.96
CA ASN A 28 -10.63 -51.23 -53.65
C ASN A 28 -10.15 -49.77 -53.78
N ALA A 29 -10.61 -49.04 -54.81
CA ALA A 29 -10.29 -47.64 -54.95
C ALA A 29 -10.99 -46.82 -53.85
N ASN A 30 -10.25 -45.95 -53.15
CA ASN A 30 -10.79 -45.11 -52.07
C ASN A 30 -11.38 -43.81 -52.63
N PRO A 31 -12.70 -43.55 -52.51
CA PRO A 31 -13.36 -42.35 -53.02
C PRO A 31 -12.94 -41.05 -52.30
N ASN A 32 -12.30 -41.16 -51.13
CA ASN A 32 -11.83 -40.03 -50.33
C ASN A 32 -10.39 -39.60 -50.70
N HIS A 33 -9.77 -40.19 -51.72
CA HIS A 33 -8.44 -39.79 -52.15
C HIS A 33 -8.44 -38.36 -52.74
N GLU A 34 -7.48 -37.53 -52.35
CA GLU A 34 -7.29 -36.19 -52.89
C GLU A 34 -6.87 -36.28 -54.36
N SER A 35 -7.65 -35.68 -55.26
CA SER A 35 -7.47 -35.85 -56.71
C SER A 35 -6.77 -34.67 -57.38
N ASP A 36 -6.78 -33.48 -56.76
CA ASP A 36 -6.34 -32.20 -57.37
C ASP A 36 -5.42 -31.38 -56.43
N ILE A 37 -4.66 -30.43 -56.99
CA ILE A 37 -3.78 -29.46 -56.29
C ILE A 37 -4.57 -28.60 -55.27
N ALA A 38 -5.89 -28.50 -55.42
CA ALA A 38 -6.80 -27.78 -54.52
C ALA A 38 -7.18 -28.58 -53.26
N GLY A 39 -6.64 -29.78 -53.04
CA GLY A 39 -6.89 -30.60 -51.84
C GLY A 39 -8.32 -31.14 -51.74
N ARG A 40 -9.05 -31.24 -52.86
CA ARG A 40 -10.42 -31.80 -52.89
C ARG A 40 -10.41 -33.29 -53.14
N THR A 41 -11.21 -34.02 -52.37
CA THR A 41 -11.41 -35.46 -52.57
C THR A 41 -12.18 -35.72 -53.87
N LEU A 42 -11.97 -36.88 -54.48
CA LEU A 42 -12.73 -37.27 -55.68
C LEU A 42 -14.25 -37.23 -55.40
N PHE A 43 -14.67 -37.71 -54.22
CA PHE A 43 -16.06 -37.61 -53.78
C PHE A 43 -16.57 -36.16 -53.74
N GLN A 44 -15.81 -35.22 -53.18
CA GLN A 44 -16.18 -33.79 -53.17
C GLN A 44 -16.33 -33.22 -54.59
N LYS A 45 -15.51 -33.66 -55.54
CA LYS A 45 -15.62 -33.27 -56.96
C LYS A 45 -16.91 -33.80 -57.59
N ILE A 46 -17.25 -35.07 -57.33
CA ILE A 46 -18.49 -35.70 -57.79
C ILE A 46 -19.71 -34.92 -57.28
N LEU A 47 -19.70 -34.49 -56.02
CA LEU A 47 -20.81 -33.71 -55.43
C LEU A 47 -21.04 -32.35 -56.12
N THR A 48 -19.99 -31.70 -56.61
CA THR A 48 -20.12 -30.40 -57.32
C THR A 48 -20.62 -30.54 -58.76
N THR A 49 -20.49 -31.72 -59.36
CA THR A 49 -20.88 -31.93 -60.77
C THR A 49 -22.37 -32.26 -60.94
N PRO A 50 -23.04 -31.67 -61.93
CA PRO A 50 -24.46 -31.93 -62.19
C PRO A 50 -24.70 -33.32 -62.81
N ASN A 51 -25.84 -33.93 -62.46
CA ASN A 51 -26.31 -35.25 -62.93
C ASN A 51 -25.39 -36.42 -62.57
N SER A 52 -24.93 -36.48 -61.31
CA SER A 52 -23.99 -37.49 -60.81
C SER A 52 -24.60 -38.39 -59.72
N ALA A 53 -25.93 -38.47 -59.68
CA ALA A 53 -26.68 -39.10 -58.59
C ALA A 53 -26.27 -40.57 -58.34
N GLU A 54 -26.05 -41.35 -59.40
CA GLU A 54 -25.58 -42.73 -59.23
C GLU A 54 -24.12 -42.83 -58.82
N TYR A 55 -23.24 -41.93 -59.28
CA TYR A 55 -21.87 -41.89 -58.78
C TYR A 55 -21.81 -41.55 -57.29
N ILE A 56 -22.69 -40.66 -56.81
CA ILE A 56 -22.82 -40.33 -55.38
C ILE A 56 -23.26 -41.55 -54.59
N ARG A 57 -24.30 -42.26 -55.05
CA ARG A 57 -24.77 -43.49 -54.42
C ARG A 57 -23.66 -44.52 -54.27
N LEU A 58 -22.94 -44.79 -55.35
CA LEU A 58 -21.87 -45.79 -55.39
C LEU A 58 -20.69 -45.41 -54.49
N CYS A 59 -20.38 -44.12 -54.39
CA CYS A 59 -19.35 -43.64 -53.46
C CYS A 59 -19.78 -43.80 -52.00
N ILE A 60 -21.03 -43.48 -51.66
CA ILE A 60 -21.55 -43.62 -50.29
C ILE A 60 -21.59 -45.09 -49.87
N GLU A 61 -22.08 -45.99 -50.74
CA GLU A 61 -22.12 -47.43 -50.50
C GLU A 61 -20.71 -48.04 -50.27
N ASN A 62 -19.67 -47.43 -50.87
CA ASN A 62 -18.26 -47.82 -50.71
C ASN A 62 -17.47 -46.96 -49.70
N GLY A 63 -18.14 -46.35 -48.72
CA GLY A 63 -17.48 -45.73 -47.57
C GLY A 63 -16.97 -44.28 -47.77
N ALA A 64 -17.58 -43.51 -48.67
CA ALA A 64 -17.28 -42.09 -48.80
C ALA A 64 -17.61 -41.28 -47.52
N GLU A 65 -16.75 -40.31 -47.20
CA GLU A 65 -16.90 -39.47 -46.00
C GLU A 65 -17.93 -38.34 -46.22
N CYS A 66 -19.16 -38.55 -45.74
CA CYS A 66 -20.25 -37.57 -45.86
C CYS A 66 -20.14 -36.34 -44.96
N TYR A 67 -19.25 -36.37 -43.95
CA TYR A 67 -19.13 -35.33 -42.91
C TYR A 67 -17.74 -34.69 -42.82
N ALA A 68 -16.79 -35.13 -43.63
CA ALA A 68 -15.45 -34.57 -43.65
C ALA A 68 -15.48 -33.20 -44.32
N LYS A 69 -14.97 -32.18 -43.62
CA LYS A 69 -14.88 -30.82 -44.15
C LYS A 69 -13.85 -30.76 -45.28
N ALA A 70 -14.18 -30.03 -46.33
CA ALA A 70 -13.21 -29.66 -47.37
C ALA A 70 -12.20 -28.63 -46.84
N ALA A 71 -11.13 -28.39 -47.60
CA ALA A 71 -10.08 -27.43 -47.24
C ALA A 71 -10.57 -25.98 -47.04
N ASP A 72 -11.77 -25.66 -47.54
CA ASP A 72 -12.46 -24.38 -47.38
C ASP A 72 -13.51 -24.38 -46.24
N ASP A 73 -13.42 -25.34 -45.32
CA ASP A 73 -14.31 -25.53 -44.17
C ASP A 73 -15.78 -25.86 -44.53
N ARG A 74 -16.07 -26.16 -45.81
CA ARG A 74 -17.40 -26.58 -46.27
C ARG A 74 -17.66 -28.06 -46.02
N TYR A 75 -18.87 -28.37 -45.58
CA TYR A 75 -19.35 -29.74 -45.52
C TYR A 75 -19.72 -30.26 -46.93
N PRO A 76 -19.66 -31.59 -47.15
CA PRO A 76 -20.05 -32.20 -48.43
C PRO A 76 -21.47 -31.81 -48.86
N LEU A 77 -22.38 -31.62 -47.90
CA LEU A 77 -23.72 -31.08 -48.16
C LEU A 77 -23.68 -29.67 -48.80
N HIS A 78 -22.83 -28.75 -48.33
CA HIS A 78 -22.71 -27.41 -48.90
C HIS A 78 -22.13 -27.42 -50.33
N LEU A 79 -21.19 -28.32 -50.61
CA LEU A 79 -20.61 -28.50 -51.95
C LEU A 79 -21.64 -29.09 -52.92
N LEU A 80 -22.47 -30.02 -52.45
CA LEU A 80 -23.57 -30.61 -53.23
C LEU A 80 -24.56 -29.56 -53.74
N LEU A 81 -24.82 -28.51 -52.96
CA LEU A 81 -25.69 -27.39 -53.36
C LEU A 81 -25.11 -26.57 -54.52
N GLU A 82 -23.82 -26.68 -54.83
CA GLU A 82 -23.24 -26.07 -56.04
C GLU A 82 -23.73 -26.76 -57.32
N SER A 83 -24.07 -28.05 -57.26
CA SER A 83 -24.53 -28.81 -58.43
C SER A 83 -25.94 -28.43 -58.88
N GLN A 84 -26.76 -27.81 -58.02
CA GLN A 84 -28.14 -27.36 -58.29
C GLN A 84 -29.06 -28.45 -58.87
N CYS A 85 -28.76 -29.73 -58.62
CA CYS A 85 -29.50 -30.87 -59.16
C CYS A 85 -30.32 -31.55 -58.06
N PRO A 86 -31.66 -31.63 -58.19
CA PRO A 86 -32.51 -32.25 -57.16
C PRO A 86 -32.25 -33.75 -57.02
N GLN A 87 -31.90 -34.44 -58.11
CA GLN A 87 -31.59 -35.88 -58.10
C GLN A 87 -30.32 -36.20 -57.28
N ASN A 88 -29.28 -35.37 -57.42
CA ASN A 88 -28.05 -35.51 -56.63
C ASN A 88 -28.34 -35.31 -55.13
N LEU A 89 -29.16 -34.31 -54.81
CA LEU A 89 -29.55 -33.97 -53.45
C LEU A 89 -30.40 -35.07 -52.80
N GLN A 90 -31.38 -35.60 -53.54
CA GLN A 90 -32.24 -36.67 -53.07
C GLN A 90 -31.45 -37.95 -52.77
N GLN A 91 -30.50 -38.33 -53.63
CA GLN A 91 -29.67 -39.52 -53.38
C GLN A 91 -28.74 -39.33 -52.19
N PHE A 92 -28.12 -38.15 -52.04
CA PHE A 92 -27.26 -37.88 -50.89
C PHE A 92 -28.03 -37.88 -49.56
N LEU A 93 -29.21 -37.25 -49.52
CA LEU A 93 -30.01 -37.14 -48.29
C LEU A 93 -30.69 -38.43 -47.87
N LYS A 94 -30.87 -39.40 -48.78
CA LYS A 94 -31.44 -40.73 -48.46
C LYS A 94 -30.59 -41.50 -47.45
N TYR A 95 -29.28 -41.30 -47.47
CA TYR A 95 -28.31 -41.99 -46.60
C TYR A 95 -27.73 -41.07 -45.51
N HIS A 96 -28.23 -39.84 -45.39
CA HIS A 96 -27.69 -38.83 -44.48
C HIS A 96 -28.47 -38.78 -43.16
N ASP A 97 -27.76 -38.65 -42.03
CA ASP A 97 -28.39 -38.40 -40.72
C ASP A 97 -29.25 -37.13 -40.75
N SER A 98 -30.52 -37.22 -40.38
CA SER A 98 -31.45 -36.09 -40.30
C SER A 98 -30.98 -35.00 -39.31
N SER A 99 -30.25 -35.37 -38.25
CA SER A 99 -29.73 -34.44 -37.23
C SER A 99 -28.65 -33.50 -37.75
N LYS A 100 -27.96 -33.84 -38.85
CA LYS A 100 -26.81 -33.08 -39.38
C LYS A 100 -27.15 -32.25 -40.63
N VAL A 101 -28.42 -32.11 -40.97
CA VAL A 101 -28.86 -31.32 -42.14
C VAL A 101 -28.73 -29.81 -41.88
N ASN A 102 -28.74 -29.39 -40.61
CA ASN A 102 -28.75 -27.99 -40.17
C ASN A 102 -27.35 -27.38 -39.92
N VAL A 103 -26.32 -27.96 -40.52
CA VAL A 103 -24.95 -27.46 -40.36
C VAL A 103 -24.79 -26.12 -41.09
N LYS A 104 -24.09 -25.16 -40.47
CA LYS A 104 -23.86 -23.82 -41.04
C LYS A 104 -22.49 -23.70 -41.70
N PHE A 105 -22.41 -22.91 -42.76
CA PHE A 105 -21.16 -22.44 -43.36
C PHE A 105 -21.21 -20.92 -43.54
N ASN A 106 -20.22 -20.19 -43.01
CA ASN A 106 -20.27 -18.72 -42.88
C ASN A 106 -21.60 -18.23 -42.28
N ASP A 107 -22.04 -18.88 -41.19
CA ASP A 107 -23.31 -18.66 -40.50
C ASP A 107 -24.57 -18.78 -41.40
N LYS A 108 -24.46 -19.29 -42.64
CA LYS A 108 -25.57 -19.60 -43.54
C LYS A 108 -25.95 -21.07 -43.46
N ASN A 109 -27.26 -21.35 -43.39
CA ASN A 109 -27.79 -22.71 -43.54
C ASN A 109 -27.87 -23.11 -45.03
N ALA A 110 -28.02 -24.40 -45.32
CA ALA A 110 -28.22 -24.93 -46.67
C ALA A 110 -29.34 -24.21 -47.45
N LEU A 111 -30.43 -23.83 -46.76
CA LEU A 111 -31.53 -23.08 -47.36
C LEU A 111 -31.11 -21.67 -47.82
N HIS A 112 -30.33 -20.93 -47.02
CA HIS A 112 -29.83 -19.60 -47.43
C HIS A 112 -28.96 -19.69 -48.69
N MET A 113 -28.08 -20.69 -48.77
CA MET A 113 -27.18 -20.86 -49.91
C MET A 113 -27.93 -21.11 -51.22
N LEU A 114 -29.05 -21.86 -51.17
CA LEU A 114 -29.90 -22.09 -52.34
C LEU A 114 -30.73 -20.85 -52.71
N ILE A 115 -31.30 -20.16 -51.72
CA ILE A 115 -32.12 -18.95 -51.94
C ILE A 115 -31.27 -17.81 -52.53
N GLU A 116 -30.00 -17.70 -52.14
CA GLU A 116 -29.07 -16.72 -52.71
C GLU A 116 -28.82 -16.95 -54.21
N LYS A 117 -28.77 -18.22 -54.64
CA LYS A 117 -28.54 -18.63 -56.04
C LYS A 117 -29.81 -18.66 -56.90
N LEU A 118 -30.97 -18.28 -56.36
CA LEU A 118 -32.25 -18.31 -57.07
C LEU A 118 -32.32 -17.23 -58.15
N ASN A 119 -32.39 -17.67 -59.41
CA ASN A 119 -32.54 -16.85 -60.63
C ASN A 119 -33.70 -17.39 -61.50
N THR A 120 -34.16 -16.62 -62.49
CA THR A 120 -35.25 -17.00 -63.41
C THR A 120 -34.99 -18.30 -64.17
N GLU A 121 -33.73 -18.59 -64.53
CA GLU A 121 -33.36 -19.77 -65.31
C GLU A 121 -33.32 -21.07 -64.48
N ASN A 122 -33.06 -20.97 -63.17
CA ASN A 122 -32.85 -22.11 -62.28
C ASN A 122 -34.00 -22.29 -61.27
N TYR A 123 -35.11 -21.59 -61.50
CA TYR A 123 -36.26 -21.51 -60.60
C TYR A 123 -36.83 -22.90 -60.25
N ASP A 124 -37.17 -23.70 -61.27
CA ASP A 124 -37.82 -25.00 -61.08
C ASP A 124 -36.93 -26.00 -60.32
N LYS A 125 -35.65 -26.07 -60.69
CA LYS A 125 -34.68 -26.99 -60.07
C LYS A 125 -34.38 -26.64 -58.62
N ILE A 126 -34.22 -25.35 -58.31
CA ILE A 126 -33.92 -24.88 -56.95
C ILE A 126 -35.15 -25.03 -56.04
N ILE A 127 -36.37 -24.82 -56.55
CA ILE A 127 -37.60 -25.06 -55.79
C ILE A 127 -37.72 -26.52 -55.36
N GLU A 128 -37.46 -27.46 -56.27
CA GLU A 128 -37.44 -28.88 -55.92
C GLU A 128 -36.37 -29.18 -54.87
N CYS A 129 -35.18 -28.59 -54.99
CA CYS A 129 -34.12 -28.74 -53.99
C CYS A 129 -34.53 -28.18 -52.61
N LEU A 130 -35.20 -27.02 -52.57
CA LEU A 130 -35.70 -26.41 -51.34
C LEU A 130 -36.80 -27.26 -50.69
N LYS A 131 -37.74 -27.79 -51.49
CA LYS A 131 -38.77 -28.72 -51.02
C LYS A 131 -38.14 -29.99 -50.42
N ILE A 132 -37.11 -30.55 -51.08
CA ILE A 132 -36.38 -31.73 -50.58
C ILE A 132 -35.69 -31.43 -49.24
N LEU A 133 -34.99 -30.31 -49.10
CA LEU A 133 -34.30 -29.96 -47.84
C LEU A 133 -35.28 -29.75 -46.68
N LEU A 134 -36.42 -29.11 -46.92
CA LEU A 134 -37.46 -28.93 -45.91
C LEU A 134 -38.03 -30.27 -45.45
N ASN A 135 -38.36 -31.17 -46.38
CA ASN A 135 -38.88 -32.50 -46.06
C ASN A 135 -37.88 -33.37 -45.26
N HIS A 136 -36.58 -33.11 -45.43
CA HIS A 136 -35.51 -33.77 -44.68
C HIS A 136 -35.11 -33.06 -43.37
N GLY A 137 -35.89 -32.07 -42.89
CA GLY A 137 -35.73 -31.47 -41.57
C GLY A 137 -34.78 -30.27 -41.50
N CYS A 138 -34.51 -29.60 -42.63
CA CYS A 138 -33.73 -28.36 -42.63
C CYS A 138 -34.56 -27.20 -42.05
N ASN A 139 -34.06 -26.57 -40.98
CA ASN A 139 -34.79 -25.57 -40.21
C ASN A 139 -34.75 -24.19 -40.92
N PRO A 140 -35.92 -23.62 -41.27
CA PRO A 140 -36.02 -22.33 -41.96
C PRO A 140 -35.92 -21.11 -41.03
N ASN A 141 -35.74 -21.30 -39.71
CA ASN A 141 -35.71 -20.22 -38.73
C ASN A 141 -34.29 -19.84 -38.28
N TYR A 142 -33.24 -20.56 -38.69
CA TYR A 142 -31.88 -20.19 -38.31
C TYR A 142 -31.42 -18.95 -39.08
N PRO A 143 -30.96 -17.87 -38.40
CA PRO A 143 -30.52 -16.65 -39.07
C PRO A 143 -29.08 -16.77 -39.61
N ASN A 144 -28.75 -15.89 -40.55
CA ASN A 144 -27.38 -15.59 -40.99
C ASN A 144 -26.77 -14.38 -40.24
N ASP A 145 -25.54 -13.98 -40.56
CA ASP A 145 -24.84 -12.82 -39.97
C ASP A 145 -25.62 -11.49 -40.03
N SER A 146 -26.58 -11.37 -40.95
CA SER A 146 -27.43 -10.20 -41.10
C SER A 146 -28.75 -10.30 -40.33
N ASP A 147 -28.91 -11.27 -39.44
CA ASP A 147 -30.16 -11.60 -38.74
C ASP A 147 -31.31 -11.96 -39.72
N GLU A 148 -30.99 -12.42 -40.93
CA GLU A 148 -32.00 -12.83 -41.92
C GLU A 148 -32.18 -14.34 -41.87
N THR A 149 -33.40 -14.81 -41.57
CA THR A 149 -33.76 -16.23 -41.73
C THR A 149 -33.88 -16.58 -43.22
N PRO A 150 -33.76 -17.87 -43.61
CA PRO A 150 -34.02 -18.30 -44.98
C PRO A 150 -35.38 -17.82 -45.48
N PHE A 151 -36.38 -17.84 -44.60
CA PHE A 151 -37.71 -17.31 -44.89
C PHE A 151 -37.71 -15.80 -45.16
N HIS A 152 -36.98 -15.00 -44.36
CA HIS A 152 -36.80 -13.56 -44.63
C HIS A 152 -36.16 -13.31 -46.00
N GLN A 153 -35.10 -14.03 -46.34
CA GLN A 153 -34.41 -13.88 -47.63
C GLN A 153 -35.34 -14.23 -48.81
N LEU A 154 -36.18 -15.24 -48.64
CA LEU A 154 -37.19 -15.63 -49.63
C LEU A 154 -38.26 -14.55 -49.83
N MET A 155 -38.74 -13.94 -48.74
CA MET A 155 -39.70 -12.84 -48.76
C MET A 155 -39.16 -11.61 -49.49
N ASN A 156 -37.86 -11.31 -49.34
CA ASN A 156 -37.21 -10.22 -50.07
C ASN A 156 -37.12 -10.49 -51.58
N LYS A 157 -36.91 -11.74 -51.99
CA LYS A 157 -36.86 -12.15 -53.39
C LYS A 157 -38.23 -12.20 -54.06
N ASN A 158 -39.32 -12.28 -53.29
CA ASN A 158 -40.69 -12.35 -53.83
C ASN A 158 -41.04 -11.17 -54.75
N ALA A 159 -40.56 -9.95 -54.43
CA ALA A 159 -40.75 -8.77 -55.27
C ALA A 159 -40.18 -8.91 -56.69
N THR A 160 -39.24 -9.84 -56.91
CA THR A 160 -38.54 -10.03 -58.18
C THR A 160 -38.93 -11.29 -58.94
N LEU A 161 -39.37 -12.35 -58.25
CA LEU A 161 -39.49 -13.71 -58.83
C LEU A 161 -40.84 -14.40 -58.59
N ASN A 162 -41.82 -13.71 -57.98
CA ASN A 162 -43.17 -14.22 -57.69
C ASN A 162 -43.19 -15.63 -57.03
N VAL A 163 -42.72 -15.69 -55.79
CA VAL A 163 -42.37 -16.92 -55.05
C VAL A 163 -43.49 -17.34 -54.08
N GLU A 164 -44.73 -16.89 -54.33
CA GLU A 164 -45.87 -17.08 -53.41
C GLU A 164 -46.20 -18.56 -53.11
N GLU A 165 -46.07 -19.43 -54.10
CA GLU A 165 -46.34 -20.87 -53.93
C GLU A 165 -45.36 -21.51 -52.94
N LEU A 166 -44.08 -21.13 -53.02
CA LEU A 166 -43.05 -21.64 -52.12
C LEU A 166 -43.22 -21.03 -50.72
N LEU A 167 -43.60 -19.76 -50.61
CA LEU A 167 -43.91 -19.15 -49.31
C LEU A 167 -45.06 -19.90 -48.59
N ARG A 168 -46.12 -20.27 -49.32
CA ARG A 168 -47.19 -21.12 -48.77
C ARG A 168 -46.68 -22.51 -48.39
N TYR A 169 -45.77 -23.08 -49.19
CA TYR A 169 -45.18 -24.38 -48.89
C TYR A 169 -44.34 -24.35 -47.60
N PHE A 170 -43.54 -23.30 -47.36
CA PHE A 170 -42.80 -23.14 -46.12
C PHE A 170 -43.76 -23.02 -44.92
N VAL A 171 -44.82 -22.21 -45.02
CA VAL A 171 -45.78 -22.00 -43.92
C VAL A 171 -46.53 -23.29 -43.57
N ASN A 172 -46.87 -24.10 -44.57
CA ASN A 172 -47.63 -25.33 -44.36
C ASN A 172 -46.79 -26.52 -43.84
N ASN A 173 -45.49 -26.59 -44.17
CA ASN A 173 -44.64 -27.74 -43.84
C ASN A 173 -43.68 -27.48 -42.67
N SER A 174 -43.56 -26.23 -42.20
CA SER A 174 -42.67 -25.87 -41.11
C SER A 174 -43.26 -24.77 -40.23
N GLU A 175 -43.03 -24.84 -38.92
CA GLU A 175 -43.40 -23.79 -37.98
C GLU A 175 -42.44 -22.60 -38.16
N ILE A 176 -42.89 -21.53 -38.81
CA ILE A 176 -42.04 -20.37 -39.12
C ILE A 176 -42.10 -19.36 -37.99
N ASP A 177 -40.92 -18.89 -37.58
CA ASP A 177 -40.77 -17.78 -36.65
C ASP A 177 -40.52 -16.46 -37.41
N ILE A 178 -41.51 -15.56 -37.36
CA ILE A 178 -41.43 -14.22 -37.93
C ILE A 178 -41.24 -13.13 -36.87
N TYR A 179 -41.24 -13.50 -35.59
CA TYR A 179 -41.30 -12.53 -34.49
C TYR A 179 -39.94 -12.31 -33.83
N THR A 180 -39.01 -13.27 -33.91
CA THR A 180 -37.70 -13.16 -33.25
C THR A 180 -36.71 -12.27 -33.99
N TYR A 181 -36.63 -12.36 -35.32
CA TYR A 181 -35.63 -11.64 -36.12
C TYR A 181 -36.29 -10.61 -37.05
N ARG A 182 -35.87 -9.33 -36.95
CA ARG A 182 -36.39 -8.18 -37.72
C ARG A 182 -37.93 -8.08 -37.73
N GLN A 183 -38.53 -8.16 -36.54
CA GLN A 183 -39.99 -8.23 -36.33
C GLN A 183 -40.79 -7.18 -37.14
N ASP A 184 -40.41 -5.91 -37.09
CA ASP A 184 -41.16 -4.82 -37.74
C ASP A 184 -41.23 -4.95 -39.27
N GLU A 185 -40.11 -5.35 -39.88
CA GLU A 185 -40.01 -5.55 -41.32
C GLU A 185 -40.74 -6.83 -41.76
N MET A 186 -40.60 -7.91 -40.98
CA MET A 186 -41.18 -9.21 -41.31
C MET A 186 -42.70 -9.24 -41.14
N VAL A 187 -43.22 -8.74 -40.01
CA VAL A 187 -44.66 -8.72 -39.74
C VAL A 187 -45.39 -7.83 -40.75
N SER A 188 -44.79 -6.69 -41.13
CA SER A 188 -45.39 -5.79 -42.12
C SER A 188 -45.40 -6.40 -43.53
N LYS A 189 -44.32 -7.08 -43.96
CA LYS A 189 -44.28 -7.81 -45.24
C LYS A 189 -45.20 -9.02 -45.26
N TYR A 190 -45.26 -9.80 -44.18
CA TYR A 190 -46.11 -10.98 -44.06
C TYR A 190 -47.60 -10.61 -44.17
N LYS A 191 -48.04 -9.57 -43.44
CA LYS A 191 -49.44 -9.07 -43.52
C LYS A 191 -49.85 -8.59 -44.90
N ARG A 192 -48.92 -8.05 -45.71
CA ARG A 192 -49.20 -7.61 -47.09
C ARG A 192 -49.48 -8.79 -48.04
N LEU A 193 -48.97 -9.98 -47.76
CA LEU A 193 -49.01 -11.15 -48.65
C LEU A 193 -50.20 -12.10 -48.41
N ARG A 194 -51.10 -11.80 -47.45
CA ARG A 194 -52.31 -12.60 -47.14
C ARG A 194 -52.05 -14.12 -46.99
N LEU A 195 -50.98 -14.48 -46.28
CA LEU A 195 -50.62 -15.86 -45.95
C LEU A 195 -51.40 -16.36 -44.70
N PRO A 196 -51.48 -17.68 -44.43
CA PRO A 196 -52.19 -18.25 -43.27
C PRO A 196 -51.73 -17.68 -41.92
N ASP A 197 -52.62 -17.60 -40.92
CA ASP A 197 -52.26 -17.14 -39.58
C ASP A 197 -51.33 -18.15 -38.88
N LEU A 198 -50.15 -17.68 -38.45
CA LEU A 198 -49.15 -18.49 -37.74
C LEU A 198 -49.57 -18.67 -36.26
N SER A 199 -49.51 -19.90 -35.75
CA SER A 199 -49.63 -20.19 -34.33
C SER A 199 -48.39 -19.71 -33.60
N GLN A 200 -48.54 -18.74 -32.69
CA GLN A 200 -47.46 -18.28 -31.81
C GLN A 200 -47.02 -19.43 -30.89
N GLN A 201 -45.90 -20.12 -31.14
CA GLN A 201 -45.26 -20.88 -30.05
C GLN A 201 -43.82 -21.40 -30.17
N VAL A 202 -42.97 -20.97 -31.11
CA VAL A 202 -41.54 -21.37 -31.04
C VAL A 202 -40.60 -20.21 -31.32
N GLN A 203 -40.12 -19.56 -30.26
CA GLN A 203 -38.99 -18.63 -30.29
C GLN A 203 -37.71 -19.42 -30.03
N ASN A 204 -37.07 -19.94 -31.07
CA ASN A 204 -35.77 -20.59 -30.92
C ASN A 204 -34.67 -19.51 -30.91
N ILE A 205 -34.34 -19.01 -29.72
CA ILE A 205 -33.42 -17.87 -29.56
C ILE A 205 -31.97 -18.35 -29.50
N ASP A 206 -31.14 -17.77 -30.35
CA ASP A 206 -29.69 -17.99 -30.41
C ASP A 206 -28.95 -17.21 -29.28
N PRO A 207 -28.02 -17.83 -28.53
CA PRO A 207 -27.19 -17.12 -27.54
C PRO A 207 -26.47 -15.87 -28.09
N LYS A 208 -26.02 -15.90 -29.36
CA LYS A 208 -25.39 -14.74 -30.01
C LYS A 208 -26.34 -13.53 -30.09
N PHE A 209 -27.64 -13.77 -30.29
CA PHE A 209 -28.65 -12.71 -30.33
C PHE A 209 -28.84 -12.07 -28.96
N MET A 210 -28.92 -12.88 -27.90
CA MET A 210 -28.99 -12.38 -26.52
C MET A 210 -27.73 -11.55 -26.17
N MET A 211 -26.56 -11.98 -26.63
CA MET A 211 -25.31 -11.24 -26.44
C MET A 211 -25.34 -9.88 -27.14
N LYS A 212 -25.88 -9.81 -28.37
CA LYS A 212 -26.06 -8.56 -29.13
C LYS A 212 -27.04 -7.61 -28.44
N LEU A 213 -28.13 -8.12 -27.88
CA LEU A 213 -29.08 -7.33 -27.08
C LEU A 213 -28.42 -6.73 -25.83
N ALA A 214 -27.58 -7.52 -25.14
CA ALA A 214 -26.79 -7.05 -24.01
C ALA A 214 -25.74 -6.00 -24.41
N ILE A 215 -25.08 -6.16 -25.58
CA ILE A 215 -24.10 -5.20 -26.11
C ILE A 215 -24.74 -3.85 -26.46
N ASN A 216 -25.96 -3.88 -27.00
CA ASN A 216 -26.70 -2.69 -27.43
C ASN A 216 -27.55 -2.06 -26.31
N SER A 217 -27.47 -2.59 -25.08
CA SER A 217 -28.21 -2.11 -23.90
C SER A 217 -29.73 -2.01 -24.12
N LYS A 218 -30.32 -2.94 -24.89
CA LYS A 218 -31.76 -2.97 -25.15
C LYS A 218 -32.51 -3.76 -24.08
N GLU A 219 -32.70 -3.12 -22.92
CA GLU A 219 -33.16 -3.78 -21.68
C GLU A 219 -34.57 -4.36 -21.76
N THR A 220 -35.51 -3.66 -22.39
CA THR A 220 -36.93 -4.10 -22.49
C THR A 220 -37.11 -5.29 -23.42
N GLU A 221 -36.39 -5.31 -24.54
CA GLU A 221 -36.36 -6.45 -25.46
C GLU A 221 -35.71 -7.66 -24.78
N PHE A 222 -34.64 -7.46 -24.02
CA PHE A 222 -33.93 -8.52 -23.31
C PHE A 222 -34.84 -9.28 -22.33
N GLU A 223 -35.65 -8.57 -21.51
CA GLU A 223 -36.54 -9.20 -20.53
C GLU A 223 -37.60 -10.11 -21.20
N GLY A 224 -38.18 -9.65 -22.32
CA GLY A 224 -39.17 -10.40 -23.08
C GLY A 224 -38.62 -11.72 -23.63
N TYR A 225 -37.40 -11.67 -24.18
CA TYR A 225 -36.75 -12.85 -24.79
C TYR A 225 -36.04 -13.75 -23.78
N PHE A 226 -35.72 -13.29 -22.58
CA PHE A 226 -34.98 -14.08 -21.59
C PHE A 226 -35.71 -15.35 -21.14
N LYS A 227 -37.06 -15.31 -21.04
CA LYS A 227 -37.86 -16.50 -20.68
C LYS A 227 -37.82 -17.56 -21.77
N ALA A 228 -38.00 -17.15 -23.02
CA ALA A 228 -37.91 -18.05 -24.17
C ALA A 228 -36.48 -18.56 -24.40
N PHE A 229 -35.46 -17.76 -24.08
CA PHE A 229 -34.06 -18.17 -24.15
C PHE A 229 -33.76 -19.34 -23.20
N LYS A 230 -34.30 -19.31 -21.98
CA LYS A 230 -34.18 -20.43 -21.04
C LYS A 230 -34.74 -21.73 -21.61
N GLU A 231 -35.93 -21.68 -22.22
CA GLU A 231 -36.56 -22.85 -22.85
C GLU A 231 -35.76 -23.35 -24.07
N SER A 232 -35.22 -22.44 -24.87
CA SER A 232 -34.33 -22.74 -26.01
C SER A 232 -33.06 -23.49 -25.58
N CYS A 233 -32.39 -23.06 -24.51
CA CYS A 233 -31.17 -23.71 -24.04
C CYS A 233 -31.40 -25.15 -23.57
N TYR A 234 -32.54 -25.42 -22.90
CA TYR A 234 -32.91 -26.79 -22.51
C TYR A 234 -33.15 -27.68 -23.74
N ASN A 235 -33.86 -27.16 -24.75
CA ASN A 235 -34.14 -27.90 -25.98
C ASN A 235 -32.87 -28.22 -26.78
N ASN A 236 -31.89 -27.31 -26.77
CA ASN A 236 -30.63 -27.45 -27.52
C ASN A 236 -29.50 -28.17 -26.74
N GLN A 237 -29.77 -28.73 -25.56
CA GLN A 237 -28.78 -29.38 -24.68
C GLN A 237 -27.54 -28.51 -24.37
N GLN A 238 -27.68 -27.18 -24.40
CA GLN A 238 -26.59 -26.24 -24.09
C GLN A 238 -26.48 -26.03 -22.58
N ASN A 239 -25.26 -25.80 -22.09
CA ASN A 239 -25.08 -25.47 -20.67
C ASN A 239 -25.50 -24.02 -20.40
N PHE A 240 -26.76 -23.84 -20.04
CA PHE A 240 -27.37 -22.54 -19.74
C PHE A 240 -26.56 -21.70 -18.74
N GLN A 241 -25.85 -22.33 -17.79
CA GLN A 241 -25.02 -21.62 -16.81
C GLN A 241 -23.79 -20.95 -17.43
N ASP A 242 -23.12 -21.61 -18.38
CA ASP A 242 -21.93 -21.05 -19.05
C ASP A 242 -22.32 -19.85 -19.93
N GLU A 243 -23.42 -19.98 -20.69
CA GLU A 243 -23.95 -18.88 -21.53
C GLU A 243 -24.41 -17.68 -20.70
N CYS A 244 -25.05 -17.92 -19.54
CA CYS A 244 -25.41 -16.84 -18.62
C CYS A 244 -24.19 -16.16 -18.00
N ALA A 245 -23.06 -16.87 -17.80
CA ALA A 245 -21.82 -16.26 -17.33
C ALA A 245 -21.21 -15.33 -18.39
N ASP A 246 -21.24 -15.72 -19.67
CA ASP A 246 -20.82 -14.86 -20.81
C ASP A 246 -21.71 -13.61 -20.93
N LEU A 247 -23.03 -13.78 -20.82
CA LEU A 247 -23.98 -12.67 -20.83
C LEU A 247 -23.76 -11.72 -19.64
N LEU A 248 -23.50 -12.26 -18.46
CA LEU A 248 -23.22 -11.48 -17.25
C LEU A 248 -21.94 -10.66 -17.38
N GLU A 249 -20.86 -11.23 -17.92
CA GLU A 249 -19.62 -10.51 -18.20
C GLU A 249 -19.87 -9.35 -19.15
N MET A 250 -20.54 -9.61 -20.28
CA MET A 250 -20.79 -8.59 -21.31
C MET A 250 -21.70 -7.47 -20.80
N ALA A 251 -22.76 -7.81 -20.07
CA ALA A 251 -23.65 -6.83 -19.44
C ALA A 251 -22.90 -5.96 -18.43
N THR A 252 -21.99 -6.57 -17.65
CA THR A 252 -21.15 -5.85 -16.68
C THR A 252 -20.15 -4.91 -17.35
N ILE A 253 -19.57 -5.29 -18.49
CA ILE A 253 -18.65 -4.45 -19.27
C ILE A 253 -19.36 -3.20 -19.83
N LYS A 254 -20.64 -3.34 -20.21
CA LYS A 254 -21.44 -2.26 -20.81
C LYS A 254 -22.18 -1.39 -19.80
N GLY A 255 -22.34 -1.85 -18.56
CA GLY A 255 -23.08 -1.12 -17.53
C GLY A 255 -24.59 -1.37 -17.52
N GLY A 256 -25.08 -2.45 -18.13
CA GLY A 256 -26.53 -2.75 -18.19
C GLY A 256 -27.09 -3.24 -16.86
N THR A 257 -27.43 -2.32 -15.94
CA THR A 257 -27.85 -2.66 -14.57
C THR A 257 -29.08 -3.56 -14.50
N ASN A 258 -30.09 -3.29 -15.33
CA ASN A 258 -31.33 -4.05 -15.33
C ASN A 258 -31.12 -5.46 -15.88
N ILE A 259 -30.26 -5.61 -16.90
CA ILE A 259 -29.89 -6.91 -17.47
C ILE A 259 -29.19 -7.76 -16.41
N VAL A 260 -28.27 -7.18 -15.64
CA VAL A 260 -27.59 -7.89 -14.54
C VAL A 260 -28.59 -8.31 -13.46
N ASP A 261 -29.51 -7.44 -13.05
CA ASP A 261 -30.52 -7.77 -12.04
C ASP A 261 -31.41 -8.94 -12.48
N ILE A 262 -31.88 -8.93 -13.74
CA ILE A 262 -32.66 -10.04 -14.32
C ILE A 262 -31.88 -11.36 -14.28
N ILE A 263 -30.59 -11.35 -14.62
CA ILE A 263 -29.76 -12.56 -14.63
C ILE A 263 -29.59 -13.11 -13.19
N LEU A 264 -29.28 -12.23 -12.23
CA LEU A 264 -29.01 -12.62 -10.84
C LEU A 264 -30.27 -13.11 -10.09
N GLN A 265 -31.46 -12.59 -10.41
CA GLN A 265 -32.71 -13.05 -9.80
C GLN A 265 -33.14 -14.45 -10.27
N ASN A 266 -32.85 -14.79 -11.52
CA ASN A 266 -33.34 -16.02 -12.13
C ASN A 266 -32.39 -17.21 -11.96
N ILE A 267 -31.10 -16.98 -11.71
CA ILE A 267 -30.07 -18.05 -11.70
C ILE A 267 -28.99 -17.76 -10.64
N PRO A 268 -28.58 -18.75 -9.84
CA PRO A 268 -27.37 -18.65 -9.01
C PRO A 268 -26.12 -18.83 -9.88
N VAL A 269 -25.73 -17.78 -10.61
CA VAL A 269 -24.44 -17.73 -11.33
C VAL A 269 -23.34 -17.33 -10.33
N ASP A 270 -22.22 -18.04 -10.32
CA ASP A 270 -21.08 -17.66 -9.48
C ASP A 270 -20.36 -16.44 -10.08
N ILE A 271 -20.55 -15.28 -9.45
CA ILE A 271 -19.96 -14.00 -9.89
C ILE A 271 -18.42 -14.02 -9.78
N ASN A 272 -17.85 -14.95 -9.01
CA ASN A 272 -16.41 -15.00 -8.78
C ASN A 272 -15.66 -15.84 -9.83
N VAL A 273 -16.38 -16.56 -10.69
CA VAL A 273 -15.80 -17.44 -11.71
C VAL A 273 -15.83 -16.74 -13.06
N ARG A 274 -14.73 -16.86 -13.81
CA ARG A 274 -14.61 -16.37 -15.18
C ARG A 274 -15.33 -17.32 -16.14
N SER A 275 -16.00 -16.78 -17.16
CA SER A 275 -16.58 -17.60 -18.22
C SER A 275 -15.52 -18.30 -19.08
N LYS A 276 -15.88 -19.42 -19.73
CA LYS A 276 -14.99 -20.18 -20.62
C LYS A 276 -14.58 -19.39 -21.87
N HIS A 277 -15.48 -18.53 -22.37
CA HIS A 277 -15.26 -17.69 -23.56
C HIS A 277 -14.97 -16.22 -23.19
N ALA A 278 -14.70 -15.95 -21.92
CA ALA A 278 -14.49 -14.62 -21.36
C ALA A 278 -13.42 -13.82 -22.10
N THR A 279 -13.73 -12.55 -22.37
CA THR A 279 -12.84 -11.62 -23.07
C THR A 279 -11.79 -11.03 -22.11
N TRP A 280 -12.14 -10.88 -20.83
CA TRP A 280 -11.26 -10.32 -19.79
C TRP A 280 -10.68 -11.41 -18.88
N LEU A 281 -9.51 -11.14 -18.29
CA LEU A 281 -8.83 -12.06 -17.35
C LEU A 281 -9.43 -12.06 -15.92
N PHE A 282 -10.47 -11.26 -15.66
CA PHE A 282 -11.02 -11.05 -14.33
C PHE A 282 -12.50 -11.48 -14.23
N PRO A 283 -12.99 -11.88 -13.04
CA PRO A 283 -14.40 -12.18 -12.83
C PRO A 283 -15.31 -10.95 -13.00
N PRO A 284 -16.63 -11.15 -13.26
CA PRO A 284 -17.60 -10.06 -13.38
C PRO A 284 -17.58 -9.05 -12.21
N SER A 285 -17.40 -9.51 -10.97
CA SER A 285 -17.31 -8.62 -9.79
C SER A 285 -16.15 -7.63 -9.88
N PHE A 286 -14.99 -8.09 -10.35
CA PHE A 286 -13.81 -7.25 -10.56
C PHE A 286 -13.99 -6.31 -11.75
N ILE A 287 -14.64 -6.77 -12.83
CA ILE A 287 -14.92 -5.93 -14.01
C ILE A 287 -15.81 -4.74 -13.62
N ALA A 288 -16.84 -4.95 -12.79
CA ALA A 288 -17.68 -3.87 -12.30
C ALA A 288 -16.86 -2.79 -11.56
N CYS A 289 -15.91 -3.21 -10.71
CA CYS A 289 -14.97 -2.31 -10.03
C CYS A 289 -14.02 -1.60 -10.99
N MET A 290 -13.49 -2.31 -12.00
CA MET A 290 -12.55 -1.74 -12.98
C MET A 290 -13.20 -0.69 -13.89
N LYS A 291 -14.51 -0.84 -14.16
CA LYS A 291 -15.30 0.10 -14.96
C LYS A 291 -15.99 1.19 -14.14
N GLY A 292 -16.08 1.03 -12.81
CA GLY A 292 -16.68 2.00 -11.91
C GLY A 292 -18.22 1.96 -11.86
N HIS A 293 -18.83 0.84 -12.28
CA HIS A 293 -20.29 0.67 -12.28
C HIS A 293 -20.82 0.37 -10.87
N TYR A 294 -21.03 1.42 -10.07
CA TYR A 294 -21.36 1.30 -8.64
C TYR A 294 -22.72 0.61 -8.39
N LYS A 295 -23.72 0.82 -9.27
CA LYS A 295 -25.04 0.16 -9.17
C LYS A 295 -24.94 -1.35 -9.34
N ILE A 296 -24.14 -1.81 -10.30
CA ILE A 296 -23.88 -3.25 -10.52
C ILE A 296 -23.14 -3.83 -9.31
N LEU A 297 -22.16 -3.11 -8.79
CA LEU A 297 -21.44 -3.53 -7.59
C LEU A 297 -22.37 -3.66 -6.37
N GLU A 298 -23.33 -2.76 -6.19
CA GLU A 298 -24.33 -2.87 -5.13
C GLU A 298 -25.17 -4.15 -5.25
N LEU A 299 -25.57 -4.52 -6.47
CA LEU A 299 -26.28 -5.78 -6.74
C LEU A 299 -25.41 -7.00 -6.43
N PHE A 300 -24.12 -6.96 -6.77
CA PHE A 300 -23.20 -8.04 -6.44
C PHE A 300 -22.98 -8.15 -4.93
N LEU A 301 -22.79 -7.04 -4.22
CA LEU A 301 -22.57 -7.04 -2.77
C LEU A 301 -23.77 -7.57 -1.98
N LYS A 302 -25.00 -7.43 -2.49
CA LYS A 302 -26.20 -8.07 -1.91
C LYS A 302 -26.09 -9.60 -1.87
N GLN A 303 -25.26 -10.21 -2.72
CA GLN A 303 -25.03 -11.65 -2.70
C GLN A 303 -24.00 -12.05 -1.63
N SER A 304 -24.29 -13.12 -0.89
CA SER A 304 -23.44 -13.60 0.21
C SER A 304 -22.08 -14.14 -0.24
N ASN A 305 -21.97 -14.57 -1.50
CA ASN A 305 -20.85 -15.38 -2.00
C ASN A 305 -19.70 -14.56 -2.61
N VAL A 306 -19.73 -13.22 -2.56
CA VAL A 306 -18.69 -12.38 -3.18
C VAL A 306 -17.33 -12.53 -2.48
N ILE A 307 -16.30 -12.85 -3.25
CA ILE A 307 -14.92 -12.97 -2.80
C ILE A 307 -14.17 -11.68 -3.16
N PHE A 308 -13.57 -11.04 -2.15
CA PHE A 308 -12.84 -9.77 -2.34
C PHE A 308 -11.43 -9.94 -2.90
N CYS A 309 -10.89 -11.15 -2.86
CA CYS A 309 -9.53 -11.50 -3.28
C CYS A 309 -9.59 -12.46 -4.47
N TYR A 310 -8.94 -12.12 -5.57
CA TYR A 310 -8.84 -12.99 -6.73
C TYR A 310 -7.38 -13.35 -6.96
N GLU A 311 -7.10 -14.65 -6.98
CA GLU A 311 -5.82 -15.17 -7.44
C GLU A 311 -5.89 -15.31 -8.96
N LYS A 312 -5.02 -14.59 -9.67
CA LYS A 312 -4.92 -14.74 -11.12
C LYS A 312 -4.49 -16.18 -11.44
N PRO A 313 -5.12 -16.85 -12.42
CA PRO A 313 -4.67 -18.16 -12.86
C PRO A 313 -3.22 -18.07 -13.35
N LYS A 314 -2.41 -19.09 -13.05
CA LYS A 314 -1.01 -19.15 -13.46
C LYS A 314 -0.94 -19.25 -14.98
N ASP A 315 -0.67 -18.13 -15.65
CA ASP A 315 -0.36 -18.16 -17.07
C ASP A 315 1.00 -18.85 -17.29
N PRO A 316 1.07 -19.91 -18.13
CA PRO A 316 2.30 -20.68 -18.36
C PRO A 316 3.43 -19.88 -19.02
N PHE A 317 3.15 -18.65 -19.51
CA PHE A 317 4.14 -17.77 -20.14
C PHE A 317 4.80 -16.77 -19.16
N PHE A 318 4.25 -16.52 -17.97
CA PHE A 318 4.80 -15.58 -16.99
C PHE A 318 5.24 -16.30 -15.70
N VAL A 319 6.51 -16.71 -15.67
CA VAL A 319 7.13 -17.55 -14.63
C VAL A 319 7.42 -16.81 -13.30
N LEU A 320 7.07 -15.52 -13.16
CA LEU A 320 7.58 -14.66 -12.08
C LEU A 320 6.61 -14.33 -10.93
N GLU A 321 5.33 -14.65 -11.02
CA GLU A 321 4.36 -14.25 -9.98
C GLU A 321 4.22 -15.31 -8.88
N LYS A 322 4.94 -15.09 -7.77
CA LYS A 322 4.61 -15.74 -6.49
C LYS A 322 3.19 -15.32 -6.08
N ASN A 323 2.38 -16.29 -5.66
CA ASN A 323 1.01 -16.16 -5.13
C ASN A 323 0.73 -14.82 -4.40
N THR A 324 0.13 -13.87 -5.11
CA THR A 324 -0.43 -12.65 -4.51
C THR A 324 -1.77 -12.38 -5.16
N SER A 325 -2.83 -12.51 -4.37
CA SER A 325 -4.20 -12.18 -4.77
C SER A 325 -4.35 -10.68 -4.98
N THR A 326 -4.91 -10.25 -6.10
CA THR A 326 -5.37 -8.86 -6.29
C THR A 326 -6.75 -8.71 -5.62
N THR A 327 -6.98 -7.60 -4.91
CA THR A 327 -8.30 -7.34 -4.29
C THR A 327 -9.11 -6.34 -5.09
N MET A 328 -10.44 -6.38 -4.99
CA MET A 328 -11.32 -5.41 -5.65
C MET A 328 -10.94 -3.95 -5.31
N LEU A 329 -10.47 -3.69 -4.09
CA LEU A 329 -9.98 -2.38 -3.67
C LEU A 329 -8.76 -1.91 -4.48
N HIS A 330 -7.85 -2.81 -4.86
CA HIS A 330 -6.69 -2.44 -5.68
C HIS A 330 -7.13 -1.91 -7.05
N GLU A 331 -8.09 -2.59 -7.70
CA GLU A 331 -8.59 -2.20 -9.02
C GLU A 331 -9.31 -0.85 -8.99
N VAL A 332 -10.15 -0.60 -7.97
CA VAL A 332 -10.79 0.71 -7.81
C VAL A 332 -9.76 1.79 -7.51
N CYS A 333 -8.80 1.52 -6.61
CA CYS A 333 -7.78 2.51 -6.24
C CYS A 333 -6.83 2.86 -7.39
N LEU A 334 -6.57 1.93 -8.31
CA LEU A 334 -5.75 2.16 -9.50
C LEU A 334 -6.38 3.18 -10.47
N ARG A 335 -7.71 3.35 -10.40
CA ARG A 335 -8.49 4.18 -11.34
C ARG A 335 -8.89 5.55 -10.79
N PHE A 336 -8.52 5.89 -9.56
CA PHE A 336 -8.75 7.25 -9.03
C PHE A 336 -8.06 8.36 -9.83
N GLY A 337 -7.00 8.04 -10.59
CA GLY A 337 -6.34 8.97 -11.50
C GLY A 337 -6.87 8.97 -12.94
N ALA A 338 -7.93 8.22 -13.25
CA ALA A 338 -8.55 8.24 -14.58
C ALA A 338 -9.38 9.52 -14.76
N ASP A 339 -9.42 10.04 -16.00
CA ASP A 339 -10.27 11.19 -16.33
C ASP A 339 -11.74 10.89 -15.96
N LYS A 340 -12.43 11.87 -15.37
CA LYS A 340 -13.86 11.75 -15.07
C LYS A 340 -14.60 11.46 -16.37
N SER A 341 -15.15 10.26 -16.49
CA SER A 341 -16.04 9.91 -17.60
C SER A 341 -17.28 10.80 -17.53
N ASN A 342 -17.76 11.26 -18.68
CA ASN A 342 -19.04 12.00 -18.79
C ASN A 342 -20.28 11.09 -18.61
N ASP A 343 -20.08 9.85 -18.16
CA ASP A 343 -21.13 8.87 -17.95
C ASP A 343 -21.56 8.90 -16.48
N ASP A 344 -22.81 9.25 -16.23
CA ASP A 344 -23.38 9.43 -14.89
C ASP A 344 -23.39 8.13 -14.07
N ASP A 345 -23.30 6.97 -14.73
CA ASP A 345 -23.31 5.64 -14.11
C ASP A 345 -21.93 5.13 -13.67
N VAL A 346 -20.86 5.90 -13.90
CA VAL A 346 -19.48 5.54 -13.54
C VAL A 346 -18.97 6.42 -12.39
N ASP A 347 -18.80 5.82 -11.21
CA ASP A 347 -18.29 6.50 -10.02
C ASP A 347 -17.38 5.59 -9.17
N PHE A 348 -16.07 5.77 -9.33
CA PHE A 348 -15.06 5.00 -8.59
C PHE A 348 -15.05 5.32 -7.09
N GLN A 349 -15.41 6.55 -6.69
CA GLN A 349 -15.43 6.94 -5.28
C GLN A 349 -16.57 6.24 -4.55
N LYS A 350 -17.77 6.22 -5.14
CA LYS A 350 -18.89 5.43 -4.60
C LYS A 350 -18.59 3.93 -4.58
N CYS A 351 -17.98 3.39 -5.64
CA CYS A 351 -17.55 1.98 -5.64
C CYS A 351 -16.64 1.67 -4.45
N PHE A 352 -15.67 2.55 -4.18
CA PHE A 352 -14.76 2.40 -3.06
C PHE A 352 -15.49 2.46 -1.71
N GLU A 353 -16.42 3.41 -1.53
CA GLU A 353 -17.22 3.56 -0.31
C GLU A 353 -18.12 2.34 -0.05
N LEU A 354 -18.70 1.74 -1.09
CA LEU A 354 -19.48 0.51 -0.98
C LEU A 354 -18.59 -0.67 -0.51
N LEU A 355 -17.39 -0.80 -1.08
CA LEU A 355 -16.47 -1.89 -0.73
C LEU A 355 -15.91 -1.76 0.70
N ILE A 356 -15.60 -0.54 1.15
CA ILE A 356 -14.99 -0.33 2.47
C ILE A 356 -15.99 -0.47 3.62
N ASN A 357 -17.27 -0.18 3.35
CA ASN A 357 -18.36 -0.30 4.32
C ASN A 357 -18.89 -1.74 4.46
N ASP A 358 -18.54 -2.64 3.54
CA ASP A 358 -18.95 -4.03 3.60
C ASP A 358 -18.26 -4.77 4.77
N PRO A 359 -19.00 -5.53 5.60
CA PRO A 359 -18.45 -6.23 6.76
C PRO A 359 -17.43 -7.32 6.40
N ARG A 360 -17.39 -7.79 5.15
CA ARG A 360 -16.39 -8.78 4.66
C ARG A 360 -15.02 -8.15 4.40
N CYS A 361 -14.90 -6.82 4.45
CA CYS A 361 -13.64 -6.11 4.29
C CYS A 361 -12.77 -6.24 5.55
N ASP A 362 -12.12 -7.38 5.70
CA ASP A 362 -11.27 -7.71 6.84
C ASP A 362 -9.89 -7.03 6.73
N ARG A 363 -9.38 -6.52 7.87
CA ARG A 363 -8.09 -5.81 7.96
C ARG A 363 -6.90 -6.62 7.45
N ASP A 364 -6.80 -7.89 7.86
CA ASP A 364 -5.64 -8.73 7.60
C ASP A 364 -5.67 -9.35 6.18
N THR A 365 -6.86 -9.60 5.63
CA THR A 365 -7.03 -10.32 4.36
C THR A 365 -7.27 -9.41 3.16
N VAL A 366 -7.96 -8.27 3.32
CA VAL A 366 -8.35 -7.39 2.21
C VAL A 366 -7.57 -6.07 2.23
N ILE A 367 -7.52 -5.39 3.37
CA ILE A 367 -6.95 -4.03 3.46
C ILE A 367 -5.42 -4.03 3.40
N ASN A 368 -4.79 -4.97 4.10
CA ASN A 368 -3.34 -5.14 4.08
C ASN A 368 -2.86 -6.19 3.06
N ALA A 369 -3.75 -6.63 2.16
CA ALA A 369 -3.39 -7.50 1.06
C ALA A 369 -2.34 -6.83 0.16
N LYS A 370 -1.42 -7.64 -0.35
CA LYS A 370 -0.43 -7.20 -1.33
C LYS A 370 -0.77 -7.75 -2.69
N ASP A 371 -0.69 -6.88 -3.70
CA ASP A 371 -0.77 -7.27 -5.10
C ASP A 371 0.55 -7.89 -5.61
N PRO A 372 0.65 -8.28 -6.90
CA PRO A 372 1.89 -8.81 -7.51
C PRO A 372 3.10 -7.88 -7.43
N TYR A 373 2.88 -6.57 -7.33
CA TYR A 373 3.93 -5.57 -7.16
C TYR A 373 4.33 -5.35 -5.69
N GLY A 374 3.68 -6.05 -4.76
CA GLY A 374 3.85 -5.89 -3.32
C GLY A 374 3.17 -4.63 -2.77
N CYS A 375 2.38 -3.93 -3.58
CA CYS A 375 1.62 -2.74 -3.21
C CYS A 375 0.33 -3.13 -2.49
N THR A 376 -0.09 -2.28 -1.55
CA THR A 376 -1.39 -2.38 -0.86
C THR A 376 -2.36 -1.34 -1.45
N PRO A 377 -3.67 -1.41 -1.20
CA PRO A 377 -4.61 -0.38 -1.66
C PRO A 377 -4.23 1.04 -1.21
N LEU A 378 -3.62 1.15 -0.02
CA LEU A 378 -3.11 2.42 0.53
C LEU A 378 -1.97 3.02 -0.30
N HIS A 379 -1.15 2.22 -0.98
CA HIS A 379 -0.13 2.74 -1.88
C HIS A 379 -0.75 3.45 -3.08
N TYR A 380 -1.86 2.92 -3.59
CA TYR A 380 -2.56 3.51 -4.73
C TYR A 380 -3.32 4.78 -4.34
N SER A 381 -4.05 4.76 -3.22
CA SER A 381 -4.79 5.94 -2.77
C SER A 381 -3.88 7.15 -2.52
N THR A 382 -2.71 6.91 -1.90
CA THR A 382 -1.70 7.95 -1.64
C THR A 382 -1.02 8.44 -2.92
N ARG A 383 -0.61 7.53 -3.80
CA ARG A 383 0.01 7.88 -5.10
C ARG A 383 -0.89 8.73 -5.98
N TYR A 384 -2.20 8.45 -6.01
CA TYR A 384 -3.19 9.22 -6.78
C TYR A 384 -3.78 10.41 -6.00
N LYS A 385 -3.28 10.69 -4.78
CA LYS A 385 -3.72 11.80 -3.93
C LYS A 385 -5.23 11.83 -3.66
N ASN A 386 -5.89 10.67 -3.59
CA ASN A 386 -7.28 10.60 -3.15
C ASN A 386 -7.32 10.62 -1.62
N GLU A 387 -7.66 11.78 -1.07
CA GLU A 387 -7.71 12.02 0.37
C GLU A 387 -8.82 11.21 1.04
N ALA A 388 -10.03 11.19 0.46
CA ALA A 388 -11.18 10.48 1.02
C ALA A 388 -10.91 8.96 1.13
N ALA A 389 -10.37 8.35 0.05
CA ALA A 389 -10.01 6.94 0.06
C ALA A 389 -8.87 6.64 1.05
N THR A 390 -7.86 7.52 1.14
CA THR A 390 -6.74 7.37 2.08
C THR A 390 -7.23 7.43 3.53
N MET A 391 -8.10 8.38 3.86
CA MET A 391 -8.71 8.50 5.19
C MET A 391 -9.54 7.25 5.54
N ALA A 392 -10.37 6.77 4.63
CA ALA A 392 -11.20 5.58 4.84
C ALA A 392 -10.38 4.31 5.06
N LEU A 393 -9.30 4.10 4.29
CA LEU A 393 -8.39 2.97 4.50
C LEU A 393 -7.69 3.04 5.87
N LEU A 394 -7.24 4.24 6.26
CA LEU A 394 -6.59 4.44 7.56
C LEU A 394 -7.57 4.24 8.73
N LYS A 395 -8.83 4.68 8.61
CA LYS A 395 -9.91 4.41 9.58
C LYS A 395 -10.14 2.92 9.79
N LYS A 396 -10.02 2.10 8.74
CA LYS A 396 -10.09 0.63 8.82
C LYS A 396 -8.74 -0.03 9.17
N SER A 397 -7.85 0.71 9.83
CA SER A 397 -6.57 0.21 10.36
C SER A 397 -5.60 -0.32 9.30
N ALA A 398 -5.54 0.31 8.13
CA ALA A 398 -4.50 0.01 7.14
C ALA A 398 -3.10 0.26 7.71
N TYR A 399 -2.19 -0.70 7.54
CA TYR A 399 -0.82 -0.59 8.03
C TYR A 399 0.02 0.31 7.13
N ILE A 400 0.57 1.38 7.69
CA ILE A 400 1.25 2.46 6.94
C ILE A 400 2.63 2.08 6.39
N CYS A 401 3.23 0.98 6.84
CA CYS A 401 4.65 0.68 6.60
C CYS A 401 4.91 -0.63 5.86
N THR A 402 3.92 -1.14 5.13
CA THR A 402 4.13 -2.24 4.20
C THR A 402 5.05 -1.77 3.06
N PRO A 403 6.23 -2.39 2.85
CA PRO A 403 7.04 -2.09 1.68
C PRO A 403 6.53 -2.87 0.46
N ASN A 404 6.57 -2.20 -0.70
CA ASN A 404 6.41 -2.85 -2.01
C ASN A 404 7.70 -3.55 -2.48
N ASN A 405 7.67 -4.18 -3.65
CA ASN A 405 8.84 -4.88 -4.21
C ASN A 405 10.04 -3.95 -4.48
N LEU A 406 9.82 -2.64 -4.58
CA LEU A 406 10.85 -1.60 -4.73
C LEU A 406 11.34 -1.04 -3.38
N GLY A 407 10.79 -1.51 -2.25
CA GLY A 407 11.11 -1.02 -0.91
C GLY A 407 10.47 0.32 -0.51
N LYS A 408 9.67 0.93 -1.41
CA LYS A 408 8.89 2.14 -1.14
C LYS A 408 7.68 1.80 -0.26
N THR A 409 7.28 2.75 0.58
CA THR A 409 6.13 2.65 1.48
C THR A 409 5.07 3.68 1.10
N ALA A 410 3.79 3.40 1.36
CA ALA A 410 2.70 4.36 1.13
C ALA A 410 2.91 5.71 1.85
N LEU A 411 3.66 5.71 2.95
CA LEU A 411 4.05 6.91 3.69
C LEU A 411 4.94 7.88 2.88
N ASP A 412 5.67 7.40 1.88
CA ASP A 412 6.59 8.24 1.11
C ASP A 412 5.82 9.23 0.20
N ASP A 413 4.64 8.82 -0.27
CA ASP A 413 3.78 9.60 -1.19
C ASP A 413 2.57 10.25 -0.46
N MET A 414 2.49 10.14 0.88
CA MET A 414 1.35 10.62 1.66
C MET A 414 1.39 12.13 1.93
N ASN A 415 0.28 12.82 1.70
CA ASN A 415 0.12 14.25 2.00
C ASN A 415 0.17 14.52 3.51
N LYS A 416 0.90 15.56 3.92
CA LYS A 416 1.03 15.96 5.33
C LYS A 416 -0.32 16.30 5.97
N GLU A 417 -1.14 17.10 5.29
CA GLU A 417 -2.42 17.59 5.80
C GLU A 417 -3.45 16.46 5.99
N THR A 418 -3.57 15.56 5.01
CA THR A 418 -4.42 14.37 5.11
C THR A 418 -4.00 13.49 6.28
N PHE A 419 -2.70 13.29 6.49
CA PHE A 419 -2.23 12.49 7.63
C PHE A 419 -2.43 13.20 8.97
N GLU A 420 -2.29 14.53 9.03
CA GLU A 420 -2.59 15.34 10.22
C GLU A 420 -4.08 15.23 10.59
N ASN A 421 -4.99 15.39 9.62
CA ASN A 421 -6.43 15.23 9.82
C ASN A 421 -6.79 13.81 10.30
N PHE A 422 -6.15 12.78 9.76
CA PHE A 422 -6.32 11.40 10.25
C PHE A 422 -5.89 11.25 11.72
N LEU A 423 -4.74 11.83 12.09
CA LEU A 423 -4.26 11.76 13.47
C LEU A 423 -5.18 12.55 14.43
N ASP A 424 -5.79 13.64 13.98
CA ASP A 424 -6.80 14.38 14.75
C ASP A 424 -8.06 13.52 14.99
N GLU A 425 -8.51 12.78 13.98
CA GLU A 425 -9.65 11.86 14.10
C GLU A 425 -9.38 10.64 15.00
N CYS A 426 -8.11 10.23 15.15
CA CYS A 426 -7.72 9.16 16.07
C CYS A 426 -7.96 9.53 17.56
N LEU A 427 -8.26 10.79 17.86
CA LEU A 427 -8.58 11.28 19.20
C LEU A 427 -10.10 11.39 19.37
N VAL A 428 -10.69 10.51 20.18
CA VAL A 428 -12.13 10.50 20.46
C VAL A 428 -12.40 10.80 21.94
N PRO A 429 -12.92 11.99 22.28
CA PRO A 429 -13.31 12.30 23.65
C PRO A 429 -14.69 11.72 23.97
N LEU A 430 -14.76 10.83 24.96
CA LEU A 430 -16.02 10.33 25.51
C LEU A 430 -16.35 11.08 26.81
N THR A 431 -17.56 11.62 26.88
CA THR A 431 -18.13 12.17 28.12
C THR A 431 -19.21 11.22 28.62
N ARG A 432 -18.97 10.54 29.73
CA ARG A 432 -19.95 9.62 30.30
C ARG A 432 -20.86 10.39 31.26
N ARG A 433 -22.11 10.67 30.85
CA ARG A 433 -23.13 11.18 31.77
C ARG A 433 -23.61 10.03 32.65
N VAL A 434 -23.24 10.04 33.92
CA VAL A 434 -23.85 9.13 34.90
C VAL A 434 -25.25 9.67 35.18
N GLN A 435 -26.29 9.07 34.60
CA GLN A 435 -27.66 9.28 35.10
C GLN A 435 -27.76 8.62 36.47
N GLN A 436 -27.47 9.36 37.54
CA GLN A 436 -27.96 9.03 38.86
C GLN A 436 -29.18 9.90 39.15
N THR A 437 -30.28 9.20 39.43
CA THR A 437 -31.58 9.71 39.82
C THR A 437 -31.48 10.76 40.93
N HIS A 438 -32.12 11.91 40.69
CA HIS A 438 -32.52 12.97 41.64
C HIS A 438 -31.59 13.26 42.83
N MET A 439 -30.81 14.34 42.69
CA MET A 439 -30.61 15.44 43.66
C MET A 439 -29.24 16.07 43.37
N TYR A 440 -29.20 17.40 43.23
CA TYR A 440 -28.01 18.18 42.85
C TYR A 440 -26.80 17.86 43.73
N VAL A 441 -25.90 17.04 43.20
CA VAL A 441 -24.51 16.95 43.64
C VAL A 441 -23.69 17.20 42.38
N TYR A 442 -22.77 18.17 42.45
CA TYR A 442 -21.77 18.43 41.42
C TYR A 442 -20.88 17.18 41.25
N GLY A 443 -21.37 16.19 40.49
CA GLY A 443 -20.63 15.00 40.12
C GLY A 443 -19.67 15.34 39.00
N TYR A 444 -18.37 15.15 39.24
CA TYR A 444 -17.34 15.29 38.21
C TYR A 444 -17.63 14.32 37.06
N ASP A 445 -17.95 14.85 35.88
CA ASP A 445 -18.07 14.05 34.66
C ASP A 445 -16.76 13.28 34.44
N LYS A 446 -16.83 11.93 34.42
CA LYS A 446 -15.68 11.11 34.05
C LYS A 446 -15.44 11.30 32.55
N GLN A 447 -14.47 12.15 32.23
CA GLN A 447 -13.97 12.32 30.87
C GLN A 447 -12.98 11.19 30.56
N GLU A 448 -13.31 10.43 29.51
CA GLU A 448 -12.50 9.33 28.97
C GLU A 448 -12.01 9.75 27.58
N LEU A 449 -10.74 9.56 27.27
CA LEU A 449 -10.18 9.85 25.96
C LEU A 449 -9.69 8.57 25.30
N HIS A 450 -10.25 8.23 24.16
CA HIS A 450 -9.79 7.09 23.36
C HIS A 450 -8.77 7.55 22.32
N ILE A 451 -7.66 6.82 22.24
CA ILE A 451 -6.61 6.99 21.24
C ILE A 451 -6.46 5.69 20.46
N ASP A 452 -6.58 5.77 19.14
CA ASP A 452 -6.39 4.63 18.24
C ASP A 452 -4.95 4.60 17.67
N TYR A 453 -4.27 3.47 17.84
CA TYR A 453 -2.94 3.16 17.31
C TYR A 453 -2.97 1.97 16.33
N SER A 454 -4.16 1.51 15.92
CA SER A 454 -4.35 0.32 15.09
C SER A 454 -3.61 0.39 13.74
N PHE A 455 -3.46 1.59 13.17
CA PHE A 455 -2.69 1.83 11.92
C PHE A 455 -1.18 1.57 12.04
N LEU A 456 -0.63 1.51 13.27
CA LEU A 456 0.77 1.19 13.55
C LEU A 456 1.01 -0.31 13.79
N MET A 457 -0.06 -1.12 13.89
CA MET A 457 0.04 -2.53 14.21
C MET A 457 0.52 -3.33 12.98
N PRO A 458 1.66 -4.04 13.08
CA PRO A 458 2.13 -4.88 11.97
C PRO A 458 1.17 -6.06 11.73
N PRO A 459 0.97 -6.51 10.48
CA PRO A 459 0.20 -7.71 10.18
C PRO A 459 0.86 -8.95 10.80
N LYS A 460 0.04 -9.93 11.22
CA LYS A 460 0.45 -11.11 12.04
C LYS A 460 1.64 -11.89 11.48
N ASN A 461 1.85 -11.86 10.16
CA ASN A 461 2.90 -12.62 9.47
C ASN A 461 4.20 -11.81 9.26
N SER A 462 4.26 -10.55 9.71
CA SER A 462 5.42 -9.69 9.50
C SER A 462 6.24 -9.54 10.77
N SER A 463 7.53 -9.86 10.70
CA SER A 463 8.51 -9.65 11.79
C SER A 463 8.95 -8.18 11.89
N HIS A 464 8.08 -7.24 11.52
CA HIS A 464 8.40 -5.82 11.52
C HIS A 464 8.36 -5.27 12.94
N SER A 465 9.40 -4.54 13.33
CA SER A 465 9.46 -3.88 14.63
C SER A 465 8.46 -2.73 14.68
N GLU A 466 7.75 -2.58 15.79
CA GLU A 466 6.64 -1.63 15.98
C GLU A 466 7.08 -0.17 15.89
N ILE A 467 8.37 0.11 16.10
CA ILE A 467 8.95 1.45 15.95
C ILE A 467 9.38 1.79 14.52
N THR A 468 9.38 0.81 13.61
CA THR A 468 9.72 1.02 12.19
C THR A 468 8.88 2.11 11.54
N PRO A 469 7.56 2.21 11.78
CA PRO A 469 6.75 3.28 11.23
C PRO A 469 7.15 4.67 11.68
N LEU A 470 7.36 4.87 12.99
CA LEU A 470 7.85 6.15 13.50
C LEU A 470 9.22 6.50 12.91
N ARG A 471 10.11 5.52 12.77
CA ARG A 471 11.41 5.73 12.11
C ARG A 471 11.26 6.16 10.65
N ARG A 472 10.32 5.59 9.89
CA ARG A 472 10.06 5.99 8.51
C ARG A 472 9.56 7.44 8.45
N ILE A 473 8.65 7.81 9.35
CA ILE A 473 8.17 9.20 9.51
C ILE A 473 9.34 10.16 9.78
N THR A 474 10.32 9.80 10.63
CA THR A 474 11.49 10.66 10.89
C THR A 474 12.37 10.93 9.65
N LYS A 475 12.36 10.02 8.67
CA LYS A 475 13.19 10.15 7.45
C LYS A 475 12.56 11.09 6.42
N ASN A 476 11.23 11.19 6.41
CA ASN A 476 10.52 12.08 5.51
C ASN A 476 10.55 13.52 6.04
N THR A 477 11.03 14.46 5.23
CA THR A 477 11.26 15.87 5.62
C THR A 477 9.98 16.63 5.97
N GLU A 478 8.86 16.26 5.35
CA GLU A 478 7.55 16.88 5.58
C GLU A 478 6.85 16.26 6.78
N LEU A 479 6.82 14.92 6.84
CA LEU A 479 6.09 14.19 7.89
C LEU A 479 6.82 14.21 9.24
N ARG A 480 8.14 14.46 9.30
CA ARG A 480 8.88 14.51 10.58
C ARG A 480 8.27 15.51 11.57
N LYS A 481 7.67 16.61 11.10
CA LYS A 481 7.04 17.62 11.96
C LYS A 481 5.83 17.05 12.73
N LEU A 482 5.14 16.07 12.15
CA LEU A 482 3.96 15.41 12.74
C LEU A 482 4.31 14.49 13.91
N ILE A 483 5.58 14.19 14.17
CA ILE A 483 5.99 13.42 15.36
C ILE A 483 5.64 14.16 16.66
N LYS A 484 5.53 15.50 16.61
CA LYS A 484 5.03 16.31 17.73
C LYS A 484 3.53 16.13 17.99
N HIS A 485 2.79 15.53 17.04
CA HIS A 485 1.37 15.30 17.17
C HIS A 485 1.10 14.41 18.40
N PRO A 486 0.10 14.73 19.24
CA PRO A 486 -0.14 14.04 20.50
C PRO A 486 -0.28 12.53 20.38
N VAL A 487 -0.87 12.00 19.31
CA VAL A 487 -1.04 10.55 19.08
C VAL A 487 0.31 9.83 18.90
N LEU A 488 1.18 10.34 18.03
CA LEU A 488 2.49 9.71 17.82
C LEU A 488 3.40 9.90 19.04
N PHE A 489 3.28 11.06 19.70
CA PHE A 489 4.04 11.36 20.89
C PHE A 489 3.59 10.50 22.10
N SER A 490 2.28 10.28 22.28
CA SER A 490 1.76 9.41 23.35
C SER A 490 2.18 7.96 23.16
N PHE A 491 2.17 7.44 21.94
CA PHE A 491 2.69 6.10 21.65
C PHE A 491 4.18 5.97 22.00
N LEU A 492 5.00 6.93 21.57
CA LEU A 492 6.42 6.96 21.90
C LEU A 492 6.64 7.07 23.41
N TYR A 493 5.84 7.88 24.11
CA TYR A 493 5.91 8.05 25.55
C TYR A 493 5.60 6.76 26.30
N ILE A 494 4.53 6.04 25.93
CA ILE A 494 4.17 4.75 26.53
C ILE A 494 5.34 3.78 26.41
N LYS A 495 5.89 3.62 25.21
CA LYS A 495 7.01 2.71 24.96
C LYS A 495 8.30 3.14 25.67
N TRP A 496 8.57 4.44 25.73
CA TRP A 496 9.74 4.99 26.41
C TRP A 496 9.65 4.90 27.94
N SER A 497 8.46 5.07 28.53
CA SER A 497 8.25 5.01 30.00
C SER A 497 8.68 3.67 30.61
N LYS A 498 8.55 2.58 29.85
CA LYS A 498 9.00 1.24 30.23
C LYS A 498 10.52 1.11 30.20
N LEU A 499 11.14 1.62 29.15
CA LEU A 499 12.58 1.52 28.92
C LEU A 499 13.36 2.53 29.77
N SER A 500 12.75 3.66 30.12
CA SER A 500 13.38 4.75 30.88
C SER A 500 13.82 4.32 32.27
N LEU A 501 13.12 3.40 32.92
CA LEU A 501 13.53 2.88 34.23
C LEU A 501 14.88 2.14 34.16
N LEU A 502 15.12 1.37 33.10
CA LEU A 502 16.40 0.70 32.89
C LEU A 502 17.53 1.71 32.66
N PHE A 503 17.28 2.76 31.88
CA PHE A 503 18.24 3.85 31.70
C PHE A 503 18.53 4.60 33.01
N MET A 504 17.51 4.86 33.81
CA MET A 504 17.67 5.50 35.12
C MET A 504 18.52 4.65 36.06
N ILE A 505 18.29 3.33 36.11
CA ILE A 505 19.10 2.41 36.92
C ILE A 505 20.54 2.42 36.42
N ASN A 506 20.77 2.29 35.11
CA ASN A 506 22.13 2.31 34.54
C ASN A 506 22.85 3.63 34.87
N PHE A 507 22.15 4.76 34.75
CA PHE A 507 22.70 6.07 35.10
C PHE A 507 23.07 6.17 36.59
N ILE A 508 22.19 5.71 37.49
CA ILE A 508 22.47 5.71 38.93
C ILE A 508 23.66 4.81 39.26
N MET A 509 23.71 3.60 38.69
CA MET A 509 24.82 2.67 38.90
C MET A 509 26.15 3.24 38.40
N PHE A 510 26.16 3.89 37.23
CA PHE A 510 27.36 4.56 36.71
C PHE A 510 27.74 5.79 37.54
N SER A 511 26.77 6.56 38.04
CA SER A 511 27.02 7.71 38.92
C SER A 511 27.70 7.28 40.23
N LEU A 512 27.26 6.17 40.81
CA LEU A 512 27.87 5.59 42.01
C LEU A 512 29.29 5.08 41.73
N PHE A 513 29.51 4.42 40.60
CA PHE A 513 30.86 4.04 40.15
C PHE A 513 31.77 5.28 40.01
N LEU A 514 31.34 6.31 39.29
CA LEU A 514 32.12 7.52 39.06
C LEU A 514 32.50 8.19 40.37
N LEU A 515 31.54 8.37 41.28
CA LEU A 515 31.78 8.98 42.59
C LEU A 515 32.81 8.17 43.38
N SER A 516 32.62 6.85 43.49
CA SER A 516 33.55 5.98 44.20
C SER A 516 34.95 5.97 43.56
N PHE A 517 35.02 6.00 42.23
CA PHE A 517 36.27 5.94 41.50
C PHE A 517 37.06 7.26 41.59
N ILE A 518 36.37 8.40 41.59
CA ILE A 518 36.98 9.71 41.87
C ILE A 518 37.56 9.73 43.29
N PHE A 519 36.80 9.28 44.31
CA PHE A 519 37.32 9.19 45.67
C PHE A 519 38.55 8.28 45.75
N TYR A 520 38.53 7.13 45.09
CA TYR A 520 39.70 6.24 45.00
C TYR A 520 40.93 6.94 44.38
N ILE A 521 40.76 7.65 43.26
CA ILE A 521 41.88 8.34 42.59
C ILE A 521 42.43 9.48 43.46
N VAL A 522 41.58 10.26 44.10
CA VAL A 522 42.00 11.35 45.00
C VAL A 522 42.80 10.78 46.18
N LEU A 523 42.34 9.69 46.78
CA LEU A 523 43.06 9.00 47.87
C LEU A 523 44.40 8.42 47.41
N CYS A 524 44.49 7.96 46.15
CA CYS A 524 45.78 7.54 45.59
C CYS A 524 46.79 8.69 45.49
N GLN A 525 46.34 9.94 45.34
CA GLN A 525 47.22 11.11 45.24
C GLN A 525 47.56 11.71 46.60
N SER A 526 46.63 11.68 47.55
CA SER A 526 46.84 12.27 48.88
C SER A 526 47.64 11.39 49.84
N ILE A 527 47.67 10.07 49.64
CA ILE A 527 48.35 9.11 50.51
C ILE A 527 49.62 8.57 49.83
N THR A 528 50.73 8.58 50.59
CA THR A 528 52.02 7.98 50.22
C THR A 528 51.85 6.49 49.87
N VAL A 529 52.68 5.96 48.98
CA VAL A 529 52.54 4.57 48.50
C VAL A 529 52.56 3.55 49.63
N GLU A 530 53.35 3.80 50.67
CA GLU A 530 53.56 2.91 51.82
C GLU A 530 52.33 2.83 52.75
N ASP A 531 51.63 3.96 52.96
CA ASP A 531 50.48 4.06 53.88
C ASP A 531 49.14 3.67 53.24
N ARG A 532 49.10 3.40 51.92
CA ARG A 532 47.86 3.04 51.23
C ARG A 532 47.24 1.75 51.77
N ARG A 533 48.07 0.74 52.10
CA ARG A 533 47.58 -0.57 52.57
C ARG A 533 47.04 -0.54 54.00
N SER A 534 47.53 0.37 54.83
CA SER A 534 47.09 0.52 56.24
C SER A 534 45.85 1.40 56.37
N ASN A 535 45.59 2.28 55.40
CA ASN A 535 44.45 3.18 55.46
C ASN A 535 43.12 2.47 55.13
N PRO A 536 42.14 2.43 56.07
CA PRO A 536 40.88 1.71 55.86
C PRO A 536 40.01 2.34 54.77
N TYR A 537 40.07 3.66 54.60
CA TYR A 537 39.29 4.36 53.57
C TYR A 537 39.78 4.02 52.16
N TYR A 538 41.10 3.91 51.97
CA TYR A 538 41.68 3.49 50.70
C TYR A 538 41.22 2.08 50.31
N MET A 539 41.33 1.13 51.25
CA MET A 539 40.93 -0.27 51.01
C MET A 539 39.43 -0.40 50.72
N PHE A 540 38.59 0.37 51.39
CA PHE A 540 37.15 0.41 51.15
C PHE A 540 36.81 0.89 49.73
N PHE A 541 37.31 2.05 49.31
CA PHE A 541 37.04 2.59 47.97
C PHE A 541 37.73 1.79 46.85
N TYR A 542 38.86 1.17 47.12
CA TYR A 542 39.51 0.22 46.20
C TYR A 542 38.63 -1.01 45.96
N GLY A 543 38.12 -1.64 47.03
CA GLY A 543 37.23 -2.80 46.93
C GLY A 543 35.92 -2.49 46.20
N ILE A 544 35.29 -1.35 46.51
CA ILE A 544 34.07 -0.90 45.82
C ILE A 544 34.34 -0.61 44.34
N SER A 545 35.46 0.03 44.01
CA SER A 545 35.82 0.33 42.62
C SER A 545 36.01 -0.96 41.80
N ILE A 546 36.64 -1.99 42.37
CA ILE A 546 36.76 -3.30 41.72
C ILE A 546 35.39 -3.92 41.49
N ALA A 547 34.51 -3.91 42.51
CA ALA A 547 33.17 -4.47 42.39
C ALA A 547 32.37 -3.81 41.25
N PHE A 548 32.43 -2.48 41.13
CA PHE A 548 31.77 -1.76 40.04
C PHE A 548 32.40 -2.02 38.68
N VAL A 549 33.74 -2.12 38.56
CA VAL A 549 34.39 -2.48 37.28
C VAL A 549 34.00 -3.88 36.83
N ILE A 550 33.92 -4.85 37.75
CA ILE A 550 33.43 -6.21 37.43
C ILE A 550 31.98 -6.15 36.95
N MET A 551 31.12 -5.41 37.64
CA MET A 551 29.73 -5.24 37.25
C MET A 551 29.57 -4.58 35.88
N LEU A 552 30.35 -3.51 35.59
CA LEU A 552 30.35 -2.86 34.28
C LEU A 552 30.88 -3.78 33.19
N THR A 553 31.93 -4.55 33.47
CA THR A 553 32.46 -5.55 32.53
C THR A 553 31.42 -6.62 32.22
N PHE A 554 30.73 -7.15 33.25
CA PHE A 554 29.65 -8.11 33.06
C PHE A 554 28.51 -7.52 32.21
N ARG A 555 28.07 -6.29 32.52
CA ARG A 555 27.05 -5.56 31.74
C ARG A 555 27.47 -5.42 30.27
N GLU A 556 28.71 -5.05 30.03
CA GLU A 556 29.23 -4.79 28.69
C GLU A 556 29.39 -6.07 27.86
N VAL A 557 29.84 -7.16 28.50
CA VAL A 557 29.89 -8.50 27.90
C VAL A 557 28.49 -8.94 27.50
N MET A 558 27.49 -8.76 28.37
CA MET A 558 26.09 -9.08 28.04
C MET A 558 25.62 -8.27 26.82
N GLN A 559 25.87 -6.95 26.79
CA GLN A 559 25.53 -6.08 25.66
C GLN A 559 26.20 -6.52 24.34
N CYS A 560 27.47 -6.93 24.40
CA CYS A 560 28.21 -7.47 23.26
C CYS A 560 27.64 -8.81 22.77
N LEU A 561 27.31 -9.73 23.68
CA LEU A 561 26.68 -11.02 23.35
C LEU A 561 25.31 -10.84 22.69
N PHE A 562 24.50 -9.88 23.15
CA PHE A 562 23.20 -9.57 22.55
C PHE A 562 23.30 -9.05 21.12
N SER A 563 24.39 -8.38 20.75
CA SER A 563 24.41 -7.56 19.54
C SER A 563 25.74 -7.53 18.78
N MET A 564 26.52 -8.62 18.79
CA MET A 564 27.91 -8.68 18.29
C MET A 564 28.17 -7.90 16.98
N ARG A 565 27.35 -8.12 15.93
CA ARG A 565 27.54 -7.43 14.63
C ARG A 565 27.29 -5.92 14.67
N TYR A 566 26.34 -5.46 15.48
CA TYR A 566 26.00 -4.04 15.60
C TYR A 566 26.84 -3.34 16.66
N TYR A 567 27.31 -4.10 17.65
CA TYR A 567 28.10 -3.64 18.78
C TYR A 567 29.40 -2.96 18.33
N PHE A 568 30.22 -3.66 17.54
CA PHE A 568 31.52 -3.14 17.07
C PHE A 568 31.41 -1.96 16.08
N LYS A 569 30.22 -1.70 15.53
CA LYS A 569 29.95 -0.55 14.66
C LYS A 569 29.57 0.72 15.43
N SER A 570 29.15 0.58 16.70
CA SER A 570 28.70 1.69 17.54
C SER A 570 29.89 2.41 18.17
N LYS A 571 30.09 3.70 17.86
CA LYS A 571 31.17 4.51 18.47
C LYS A 571 31.06 4.61 20.00
N MET A 572 29.83 4.61 20.53
CA MET A 572 29.58 4.67 21.97
C MET A 572 30.17 3.47 22.71
N ASN A 573 29.98 2.27 22.14
CA ASN A 573 30.42 1.03 22.76
C ASN A 573 31.95 0.94 22.82
N TRP A 574 32.64 1.54 21.85
CA TRP A 574 34.09 1.69 21.89
C TRP A 574 34.57 2.57 23.05
N PHE A 575 33.84 3.67 23.37
CA PHE A 575 34.16 4.49 24.54
C PHE A 575 33.98 3.71 25.85
N GLU A 576 32.92 2.92 25.97
CA GLU A 576 32.67 2.07 27.15
C GLU A 576 33.78 1.02 27.34
N ILE A 577 34.23 0.35 26.25
CA ILE A 577 35.35 -0.60 26.31
C ILE A 577 36.65 0.10 26.72
N MET A 578 36.96 1.26 26.13
CA MET A 578 38.16 2.02 26.47
C MET A 578 38.15 2.44 27.95
N LEU A 579 37.00 2.85 28.49
CA LEU A 579 36.85 3.19 29.90
C LEU A 579 37.09 1.99 30.81
N ILE A 580 36.57 0.81 30.46
CA ILE A 580 36.80 -0.43 31.22
C ILE A 580 38.29 -0.80 31.22
N ILE A 581 38.96 -0.73 30.07
CA ILE A 581 40.40 -1.02 29.95
C ILE A 581 41.22 -0.03 30.78
N LEU A 582 40.94 1.27 30.67
CA LEU A 582 41.64 2.31 31.45
C LEU A 582 41.41 2.11 32.96
N SER A 583 40.18 1.81 33.37
CA SER A 583 39.85 1.54 34.78
C SER A 583 40.57 0.31 35.31
N PHE A 584 40.69 -0.74 34.50
CA PHE A 584 41.46 -1.94 34.85
C PHE A 584 42.96 -1.63 34.99
N LEU A 585 43.54 -0.88 34.06
CA LEU A 585 44.95 -0.47 34.14
C LEU A 585 45.24 0.42 35.36
N VAL A 586 44.30 1.27 35.77
CA VAL A 586 44.43 2.09 36.98
C VAL A 586 44.38 1.26 38.27
N LEU A 587 43.54 0.22 38.33
CA LEU A 587 43.35 -0.62 39.52
C LEU A 587 44.40 -1.72 39.70
N PHE A 588 44.90 -2.28 38.60
CA PHE A 588 45.79 -3.46 38.61
C PHE A 588 47.17 -3.20 38.00
N GLY A 589 47.36 -2.11 37.25
CA GLY A 589 48.62 -1.83 36.57
C GLY A 589 49.71 -1.37 37.52
N SER A 590 50.84 -2.08 37.55
CA SER A 590 52.06 -1.70 38.28
C SER A 590 53.03 -0.95 37.36
N PHE A 591 52.80 0.35 37.17
CA PHE A 591 53.64 1.22 36.33
C PHE A 591 54.37 2.27 37.17
N GLU A 592 55.30 3.00 36.54
CA GLU A 592 55.96 4.17 37.15
C GLU A 592 54.92 5.18 37.66
N GLU A 593 55.21 5.82 38.79
CA GLU A 593 54.26 6.70 39.48
C GLU A 593 53.81 7.88 38.60
N ASN A 594 54.73 8.46 37.82
CA ASN A 594 54.42 9.53 36.87
C ASN A 594 53.41 9.06 35.81
N PHE A 595 53.61 7.87 35.24
CA PHE A 595 52.72 7.30 34.25
C PHE A 595 51.35 6.94 34.85
N GLN A 596 51.31 6.40 36.07
CA GLN A 596 50.05 6.13 36.77
C GLN A 596 49.27 7.41 37.08
N ARG A 597 49.94 8.51 37.45
CA ARG A 597 49.30 9.81 37.67
C ARG A 597 48.65 10.33 36.39
N ILE A 598 49.35 10.25 35.25
CA ILE A 598 48.81 10.63 33.94
C ILE A 598 47.61 9.74 33.59
N LEU A 599 47.74 8.42 33.77
CA LEU A 599 46.68 7.45 33.47
C LEU A 599 45.41 7.71 34.29
N ARG A 600 45.55 8.00 35.59
CA ARG A 600 44.42 8.37 36.46
C ARG A 600 43.73 9.65 35.97
N GLY A 601 44.49 10.67 35.61
CA GLY A 601 43.96 11.93 35.06
C GLY A 601 43.16 11.71 33.77
N ILE A 602 43.72 10.94 32.82
CA ILE A 602 43.03 10.58 31.58
C ILE A 602 41.75 9.78 31.87
N THR A 603 41.82 8.81 32.78
CA THR A 603 40.65 7.97 33.10
C THR A 603 39.50 8.78 33.70
N ILE A 604 39.78 9.77 34.56
CA ILE A 604 38.76 10.68 35.08
C ILE A 604 38.08 11.47 33.95
N LEU A 605 38.87 12.00 33.00
CA LEU A 605 38.33 12.77 31.88
C LEU A 605 37.42 11.90 30.99
N PHE A 606 37.84 10.66 30.71
CA PHE A 606 37.02 9.68 30.00
C PHE A 606 35.75 9.32 30.76
N ALA A 607 35.84 9.05 32.06
CA ALA A 607 34.69 8.73 32.91
C ALA A 607 33.68 9.88 33.00
N ALA A 608 34.16 11.13 33.09
CA ALA A 608 33.32 12.33 33.08
C ALA A 608 32.65 12.55 31.72
N THR A 609 33.34 12.28 30.62
CA THR A 609 32.75 12.37 29.27
C THR A 609 31.65 11.31 29.09
N GLU A 610 31.89 10.08 29.54
CA GLU A 610 30.90 9.00 29.51
C GLU A 610 29.67 9.33 30.38
N PHE A 611 29.90 9.92 31.55
CA PHE A 611 28.83 10.41 32.43
C PHE A 611 27.92 11.41 31.70
N LEU A 612 28.52 12.39 31.01
CA LEU A 612 27.77 13.38 30.24
C LEU A 612 26.98 12.71 29.10
N THR A 613 27.57 11.76 28.38
CA THR A 613 26.86 11.05 27.32
C THR A 613 25.69 10.20 27.84
N LEU A 614 25.83 9.56 29.00
CA LEU A 614 24.75 8.82 29.67
C LEU A 614 23.67 9.76 30.20
N ALA A 615 24.05 10.93 30.72
CA ALA A 615 23.10 11.96 31.13
C ALA A 615 22.22 12.43 29.96
N GLY A 616 22.78 12.48 28.74
CA GLY A 616 22.04 12.77 27.52
C GLY A 616 20.99 11.73 27.14
N ALA A 617 21.15 10.48 27.58
CA ALA A 617 20.21 9.39 27.33
C ALA A 617 19.05 9.35 28.34
N LEU A 618 19.06 10.24 29.35
CA LEU A 618 18.02 10.29 30.37
C LEU A 618 16.66 10.70 29.78
N PRO A 619 15.56 10.21 30.38
CA PRO A 619 14.21 10.49 29.88
C PRO A 619 13.78 11.98 29.99
N ASN A 620 14.55 12.79 30.71
CA ASN A 620 14.24 14.20 30.94
C ASN A 620 14.50 15.04 29.69
N LEU A 621 13.43 15.63 29.14
CA LEU A 621 13.44 16.44 27.93
C LEU A 621 14.46 17.61 27.99
N SER A 622 14.60 18.26 29.14
CA SER A 622 15.56 19.36 29.30
C SER A 622 17.00 18.89 29.18
N ILE A 623 17.36 17.79 29.82
CA ILE A 623 18.75 17.30 29.88
C ILE A 623 19.21 16.79 28.51
N SER A 624 18.37 16.00 27.84
CA SER A 624 18.65 15.48 26.49
C SER A 624 18.89 16.63 25.50
N THR A 625 17.99 17.63 25.45
CA THR A 625 18.14 18.79 24.55
C THR A 625 19.41 19.59 24.81
N HIS A 626 19.76 19.85 26.08
CA HIS A 626 21.02 20.50 26.44
C HIS A 626 22.25 19.69 26.01
N MET A 627 22.21 18.36 26.10
CA MET A 627 23.31 17.51 25.65
C MET A 627 23.49 17.55 24.13
N VAL A 628 22.39 17.55 23.38
CA VAL A 628 22.44 17.67 21.91
C VAL A 628 23.00 19.02 21.48
N ILE A 629 22.61 20.09 22.17
CA ILE A 629 23.18 21.43 21.96
C ILE A 629 24.69 21.38 22.22
N LEU A 630 25.13 20.85 23.37
CA LEU A 630 26.54 20.76 23.72
C LEU A 630 27.35 20.01 22.65
N ARG A 631 26.89 18.83 22.24
CA ARG A 631 27.57 18.03 21.20
C ARG A 631 27.66 18.78 19.87
N THR A 632 26.60 19.49 19.49
CA THR A 632 26.57 20.23 18.23
C THR A 632 27.50 21.43 18.29
N VAL A 633 27.45 22.21 19.38
CA VAL A 633 28.34 23.35 19.62
C VAL A 633 29.80 22.92 19.59
N ILE A 634 30.17 21.81 20.25
CA ILE A 634 31.54 21.28 20.20
C ILE A 634 31.95 20.97 18.77
N LEU A 635 31.10 20.31 17.98
CA LEU A 635 31.41 19.95 16.60
C LEU A 635 31.46 21.16 15.66
N THR A 636 30.56 22.13 15.81
CA THR A 636 30.60 23.38 15.06
C THR A 636 31.87 24.14 15.40
N PHE A 637 32.18 24.29 16.69
CA PHE A 637 33.39 24.96 17.15
C PHE A 637 34.65 24.28 16.60
N LEU A 638 34.75 22.95 16.67
CA LEU A 638 35.87 22.17 16.12
C LEU A 638 35.99 22.29 14.60
N LYS A 639 34.87 22.33 13.86
CA LYS A 639 34.90 22.54 12.40
C LYS A 639 35.36 23.94 12.05
N SER A 640 34.84 24.95 12.76
CA SER A 640 35.20 26.34 12.54
C SER A 640 36.66 26.59 12.89
N ILE A 641 37.15 26.13 14.04
CA ILE A 641 38.57 26.28 14.41
C ILE A 641 39.50 25.51 13.45
N ALA A 642 39.08 24.37 12.91
CA ALA A 642 39.87 23.65 11.91
C ALA A 642 40.07 24.49 10.64
N LEU A 643 39.05 25.22 10.18
CA LEU A 643 39.15 26.14 9.04
C LEU A 643 40.13 27.30 9.32
N TYR A 644 40.06 27.88 10.52
CA TYR A 644 40.89 29.03 10.90
C TYR A 644 42.27 28.64 11.48
N SER A 645 42.53 27.35 11.66
CA SER A 645 43.78 26.83 12.21
C SER A 645 45.00 27.28 11.39
N ILE A 646 44.86 27.47 10.08
CA ILE A 646 45.94 27.95 9.21
C ILE A 646 46.44 29.34 9.63
N LEU A 647 45.53 30.21 10.07
CA LEU A 647 45.85 31.56 10.52
C LEU A 647 46.49 31.52 11.92
N LEU A 648 46.03 30.61 12.79
CA LEU A 648 46.67 30.35 14.09
C LEU A 648 48.08 29.78 13.95
N PHE A 649 48.30 28.83 13.04
CA PHE A 649 49.62 28.30 12.74
C PHE A 649 50.53 29.38 12.15
N GLY A 650 50.01 30.26 11.28
CA GLY A 650 50.75 31.39 10.73
C GLY A 650 51.26 32.35 11.81
N PHE A 651 50.39 32.76 12.74
CA PHE A 651 50.80 33.60 13.87
C PHE A 651 51.69 32.87 14.89
N ALA A 652 51.46 31.57 15.14
CA ALA A 652 52.31 30.77 16.01
C ALA A 652 53.75 30.66 15.49
N LEU A 653 53.91 30.43 14.17
CA LEU A 653 55.23 30.44 13.53
C LEU A 653 55.85 31.84 13.52
N CYS A 654 55.04 32.89 13.31
CA CYS A 654 55.50 34.27 13.40
C CYS A 654 56.06 34.58 14.79
N PHE A 655 55.34 34.24 15.86
CA PHE A 655 55.79 34.42 17.23
C PHE A 655 56.99 33.54 17.59
N PHE A 656 57.06 32.32 17.06
CA PHE A 656 58.27 31.49 17.17
C PHE A 656 59.49 32.17 16.54
N THR A 657 59.35 32.75 15.35
CA THR A 657 60.47 33.45 14.69
C THR A 657 60.85 34.77 15.36
N LEU A 658 59.88 35.51 15.90
CA LEU A 658 60.11 36.82 16.50
C LEU A 658 60.56 36.75 17.97
N PHE A 659 59.98 35.82 18.75
CA PHE A 659 60.17 35.72 20.19
C PHE A 659 60.83 34.41 20.65
N GLY A 660 61.22 33.54 19.72
CA GLY A 660 61.90 32.27 20.03
C GLY A 660 63.42 32.36 20.13
N TYR A 661 64.02 33.54 19.88
CA TYR A 661 65.47 33.72 19.93
C TYR A 661 65.96 34.01 21.36
N ASP A 662 66.76 33.08 21.89
CA ASP A 662 67.45 33.23 23.18
C ASP A 662 68.86 33.81 22.96
N PRO A 663 69.18 35.02 23.46
CA PRO A 663 70.52 35.61 23.30
C PRO A 663 71.63 34.88 24.07
N SER A 664 71.31 33.91 24.95
CA SER A 664 72.29 33.23 25.81
C SER A 664 73.18 32.17 25.12
N GLN A 665 72.93 31.80 23.86
CA GLN A 665 73.74 30.78 23.16
C GLN A 665 74.94 31.33 22.35
N LYS A 666 75.23 32.64 22.36
CA LYS A 666 76.39 33.23 21.64
C LYS A 666 77.63 33.51 22.49
N ALA A 667 77.68 33.11 23.75
CA ALA A 667 78.89 33.24 24.60
C ALA A 667 79.63 31.90 24.78
N SER A 668 80.00 31.24 23.68
CA SER A 668 81.11 30.29 23.67
C SER A 668 82.12 30.74 22.62
N GLY A 669 82.91 31.76 22.98
CA GLY A 669 83.93 32.37 22.14
C GLY A 669 84.92 33.18 22.98
N ASN A 670 85.89 32.48 23.55
CA ASN A 670 87.22 32.92 23.99
C ASN A 670 87.46 33.59 25.37
N SER A 671 88.41 32.93 26.07
CA SER A 671 89.51 33.42 26.92
C SER A 671 89.28 33.77 28.41
N THR A 672 89.74 32.82 29.26
CA THR A 672 90.66 32.96 30.42
C THR A 672 90.41 34.04 31.49
N THR A 673 90.18 33.61 32.74
CA THR A 673 91.17 33.59 33.86
C THR A 673 90.56 33.03 35.15
N VAL A 674 91.45 32.53 36.00
CA VAL A 674 91.28 31.76 37.25
C VAL A 674 90.93 32.65 38.45
N SER A 675 90.04 32.21 39.36
CA SER A 675 90.29 32.06 40.82
C SER A 675 88.99 31.93 41.66
N ASP A 676 88.84 30.77 42.31
CA ASP A 676 88.40 30.43 43.67
C ASP A 676 87.35 31.24 44.49
N GLU A 677 86.45 30.41 45.08
CA GLU A 677 85.83 30.44 46.41
C GLU A 677 84.64 31.36 46.81
N GLN A 678 83.55 30.65 47.19
CA GLN A 678 82.65 30.84 48.35
C GLN A 678 81.73 32.08 48.46
N GLY A 679 80.42 31.80 48.63
CA GLY A 679 79.55 32.59 49.51
C GLY A 679 78.31 33.23 48.88
N ALA A 680 77.15 32.66 49.25
CA ALA A 680 75.88 33.31 49.55
C ALA A 680 75.30 34.42 48.63
N ALA A 681 74.10 34.11 48.14
CA ALA A 681 72.96 35.01 47.96
C ALA A 681 73.20 36.33 47.20
N ASN A 682 72.75 36.35 45.94
CA ASN A 682 71.94 37.46 45.45
C ASN A 682 70.84 36.93 44.54
N ASP A 683 69.64 36.97 45.09
CA ASP A 683 68.38 36.98 44.35
C ASP A 683 68.39 38.18 43.39
N GLY A 684 68.19 37.91 42.11
CA GLY A 684 68.32 38.89 41.04
C GLY A 684 67.82 38.33 39.71
N GLN A 685 66.64 37.71 39.76
CA GLN A 685 65.59 37.82 38.75
C GLN A 685 66.05 38.14 37.31
N ASN A 686 66.48 37.13 36.55
CA ASN A 686 66.63 37.17 35.08
C ASN A 686 66.59 35.77 34.45
N ASN A 687 65.59 34.97 34.83
CA ASN A 687 65.20 33.77 34.07
C ASN A 687 63.87 34.04 33.37
N ALA A 688 63.86 35.02 32.46
CA ALA A 688 62.79 35.10 31.45
C ALA A 688 63.05 33.96 30.45
N ASN A 689 62.55 32.75 30.75
CA ASN A 689 62.53 31.67 29.77
C ASN A 689 61.82 32.20 28.51
N PRO A 690 62.48 32.28 27.34
CA PRO A 690 61.86 32.84 26.15
C PRO A 690 60.59 32.05 25.83
N SER A 691 59.47 32.78 25.89
CA SER A 691 58.13 32.19 25.93
C SER A 691 57.81 31.31 24.71
N PHE A 692 58.58 31.42 23.62
CA PHE A 692 58.31 30.82 22.31
C PHE A 692 59.49 29.99 21.74
N TYR A 693 60.35 29.40 22.58
CA TYR A 693 61.57 28.70 22.13
C TYR A 693 61.33 27.43 21.28
N HIS A 694 60.23 26.71 21.49
CA HIS A 694 59.90 25.50 20.73
C HIS A 694 58.66 25.72 19.88
N PRO A 695 58.62 25.22 18.62
CA PRO A 695 57.46 25.39 17.75
C PRO A 695 56.18 24.79 18.35
N GLY A 696 56.28 23.66 19.08
CA GLY A 696 55.16 23.06 19.78
C GLY A 696 54.63 23.93 20.94
N ILE A 697 55.52 24.54 21.73
CA ILE A 697 55.15 25.44 22.83
C ILE A 697 54.55 26.74 22.28
N ALA A 698 55.10 27.25 21.18
CA ALA A 698 54.58 28.42 20.49
C ALA A 698 53.14 28.19 20.02
N ILE A 699 52.85 27.04 19.39
CA ILE A 699 51.48 26.68 18.99
C ILE A 699 50.53 26.62 20.19
N ILE A 700 50.93 25.95 21.29
CA ILE A 700 50.10 25.86 22.50
C ILE A 700 49.86 27.25 23.08
N LYS A 701 50.89 28.08 23.21
CA LYS A 701 50.74 29.45 23.70
C LYS A 701 49.88 30.32 22.80
N THR A 702 50.00 30.22 21.48
CA THR A 702 49.12 30.94 20.55
C THR A 702 47.66 30.47 20.68
N PHE A 703 47.43 29.20 20.98
CA PHE A 703 46.09 28.67 21.23
C PHE A 703 45.51 29.15 22.58
N VAL A 704 46.35 29.24 23.63
CA VAL A 704 45.99 29.88 24.91
C VAL A 704 45.71 31.37 24.71
N MET A 705 46.50 32.06 23.89
CA MET A 705 46.25 33.47 23.55
C MET A 705 44.96 33.67 22.73
N LEU A 706 44.48 32.67 22.00
CA LEU A 706 43.17 32.71 21.34
C LEU A 706 42.01 32.75 22.34
N THR A 707 42.14 32.15 23.53
CA THR A 707 41.08 32.22 24.56
C THR A 707 41.01 33.57 25.28
N GLY A 708 41.90 34.51 24.92
CA GLY A 708 41.97 35.86 25.50
C GLY A 708 42.93 35.98 26.68
N GLU A 709 43.62 34.90 27.06
CA GLU A 709 44.68 34.93 28.06
C GLU A 709 45.96 35.51 27.42
N LEU A 710 46.07 36.83 27.44
CA LEU A 710 47.22 37.56 26.90
C LEU A 710 48.20 37.89 28.03
N GLU A 711 49.22 37.05 28.23
CA GLU A 711 50.35 37.34 29.13
C GLU A 711 51.31 38.35 28.47
N PHE A 712 50.96 39.64 28.54
CA PHE A 712 51.78 40.72 27.98
C PHE A 712 53.11 40.88 28.73
N SER A 713 53.14 40.57 30.03
CA SER A 713 54.30 40.77 30.91
C SER A 713 55.54 39.94 30.52
N ASN A 714 55.34 38.88 29.73
CA ASN A 714 56.39 37.94 29.33
C ASN A 714 56.87 38.14 27.88
N LEU A 715 56.38 39.19 27.19
CA LEU A 715 56.76 39.53 25.81
C LEU A 715 57.72 40.71 25.81
N GLU A 716 58.99 40.45 25.50
CA GLU A 716 59.98 41.49 25.26
C GLU A 716 59.74 42.15 23.89
N LEU A 717 58.86 43.15 23.86
CA LEU A 717 58.55 43.92 22.65
C LEU A 717 59.55 45.07 22.47
N HIS A 718 60.75 44.75 22.01
CA HIS A 718 61.81 45.75 21.78
C HIS A 718 61.63 46.57 20.48
N ASP A 719 60.96 46.02 19.46
CA ASP A 719 60.80 46.66 18.13
C ASP A 719 59.35 47.08 17.82
N TYR A 720 59.17 48.23 17.16
CA TYR A 720 57.87 48.71 16.67
C TYR A 720 57.14 47.70 15.78
N THR A 721 57.87 46.92 14.98
CA THR A 721 57.30 45.86 14.12
C THR A 721 56.65 44.75 14.95
N ASN A 722 57.20 44.41 16.11
CA ASN A 722 56.68 43.38 17.01
C ASN A 722 55.36 43.85 17.65
N TYR A 723 55.25 45.14 18.00
CA TYR A 723 53.99 45.73 18.44
C TYR A 723 52.91 45.67 17.36
N ILE A 724 53.24 45.97 16.10
CA ILE A 724 52.27 45.94 15.00
C ILE A 724 51.74 44.52 14.78
N ILE A 725 52.63 43.52 14.74
CA ILE A 725 52.25 42.11 14.55
C ILE A 725 51.39 41.61 15.73
N PHE A 726 51.74 42.01 16.96
CA PHE A 726 50.96 41.65 18.14
C PHE A 726 49.58 42.32 18.17
N VAL A 727 49.48 43.61 17.83
CA VAL A 727 48.18 44.30 17.73
C VAL A 727 47.31 43.69 16.63
N LEU A 728 47.91 43.33 15.49
CA LEU A 728 47.22 42.64 14.40
C LEU A 728 46.69 41.27 14.86
N PHE A 729 47.48 40.52 15.64
CA PHE A 729 47.06 39.27 16.25
C PHE A 729 45.87 39.48 17.20
N VAL A 730 45.94 40.42 18.14
CA VAL A 730 44.86 40.71 19.09
C VAL A 730 43.58 41.08 18.34
N PHE A 731 43.68 41.92 17.30
CA PHE A 731 42.53 42.29 16.49
C PHE A 731 41.93 41.10 15.73
N LEU A 732 42.75 40.35 14.97
CA LEU A 732 42.24 39.28 14.11
C LEU A 732 41.82 38.02 14.88
N ILE A 733 42.61 37.60 15.87
CA ILE A 733 42.38 36.36 16.61
C ILE A 733 41.47 36.59 17.81
N THR A 734 41.84 37.49 18.71
CA THR A 734 41.14 37.67 19.98
C THR A 734 39.83 38.44 19.80
N ILE A 735 39.80 39.49 18.98
CA ILE A 735 38.59 40.32 18.82
C ILE A 735 37.69 39.79 17.70
N VAL A 736 38.22 39.50 16.51
CA VAL A 736 37.38 39.09 15.37
C VAL A 736 37.06 37.59 15.42
N LEU A 737 38.07 36.72 15.42
CA LEU A 737 37.86 35.28 15.29
C LEU A 737 37.13 34.69 16.49
N PHE A 738 37.56 34.98 17.73
CA PHE A 738 36.92 34.43 18.92
C PHE A 738 35.45 34.84 19.04
N ASN A 739 35.12 36.12 18.74
CA ASN A 739 33.74 36.59 18.75
C ASN A 739 32.91 36.00 17.60
N LEU A 740 33.50 35.78 16.43
CA LEU A 740 32.83 35.09 15.31
C LEU A 740 32.49 33.64 15.69
N LEU A 741 33.42 32.91 16.31
CA LEU A 741 33.20 31.53 16.77
C LEU A 741 32.05 31.45 17.79
N ASN A 742 32.02 32.39 18.74
CA ASN A 742 30.94 32.50 19.71
C ASN A 742 29.59 32.85 19.03
N ALA A 743 29.58 33.76 18.05
CA ALA A 743 28.37 34.13 17.32
C ALA A 743 27.78 32.96 16.52
N LEU A 744 28.63 32.17 15.85
CA LEU A 744 28.21 30.95 15.13
C LEU A 744 27.62 29.91 16.09
N ALA A 745 28.28 29.68 17.23
CA ALA A 745 27.77 28.76 18.24
C ALA A 745 26.40 29.20 18.78
N VAL A 746 26.21 30.50 19.05
CA VAL A 746 24.93 31.05 19.53
C VAL A 746 23.83 30.89 18.47
N SER A 747 24.12 31.19 17.21
CA SER A 747 23.14 31.02 16.12
C SER A 747 22.67 29.56 16.02
N ASP A 748 23.60 28.61 16.01
CA ASP A 748 23.30 27.17 16.02
C ASP A 748 22.45 26.77 17.24
N THR A 749 22.77 27.29 18.43
CA THR A 749 22.00 26.95 19.64
C THR A 749 20.55 27.44 19.57
N GLN A 750 20.30 28.61 18.96
CA GLN A 750 18.94 29.15 18.82
C GLN A 750 18.10 28.30 17.86
N GLN A 751 18.69 27.89 16.73
CA GLN A 751 18.04 27.00 15.77
C GLN A 751 17.75 25.62 16.38
N ILE A 752 18.70 25.04 17.10
CA ILE A 752 18.50 23.74 17.77
C ILE A 752 17.47 23.87 18.89
N LYS A 753 17.40 24.99 19.61
CA LYS A 753 16.41 25.20 20.66
C LYS A 753 14.99 25.31 20.12
N SER A 754 14.79 25.95 18.97
CA SER A 754 13.46 26.01 18.32
C SER A 754 13.02 24.63 17.80
N GLU A 755 13.95 23.80 17.35
CA GLU A 755 13.71 22.42 16.92
C GLU A 755 13.86 21.37 18.03
N GLY A 756 14.23 21.77 19.25
CA GLY A 756 14.79 20.87 20.26
C GLY A 756 13.86 19.73 20.67
N GLN A 757 12.56 20.00 20.77
CA GLN A 757 11.56 18.97 21.01
C GLN A 757 11.51 17.92 19.90
N LEU A 758 11.61 18.34 18.63
CA LEU A 758 11.60 17.41 17.50
C LEU A 758 12.85 16.54 17.50
N ILE A 759 14.01 17.15 17.72
CA ILE A 759 15.30 16.46 17.75
C ILE A 759 15.33 15.42 18.89
N ASP A 760 14.81 15.77 20.06
CA ASP A 760 14.70 14.84 21.20
C ASP A 760 13.83 13.62 20.84
N LEU A 761 12.65 13.84 20.24
CA LEU A 761 11.77 12.75 19.82
C LEU A 761 12.43 11.84 18.77
N ILE A 762 13.11 12.43 17.79
CA ILE A 762 13.86 11.67 16.76
C ILE A 762 14.96 10.81 17.41
N GLN A 763 15.68 11.34 18.40
CA GLN A 763 16.72 10.60 19.09
C GLN A 763 16.15 9.44 19.90
N ARG A 764 15.05 9.65 20.64
CA ARG A 764 14.35 8.56 21.35
C ARG A 764 13.91 7.46 20.39
N ILE A 765 13.34 7.81 19.23
CA ILE A 765 12.95 6.85 18.19
C ILE A 765 14.17 6.07 17.68
N SER A 766 15.29 6.75 17.44
CA SER A 766 16.54 6.12 16.97
C SER A 766 17.09 5.12 17.99
N VAL A 767 17.15 5.52 19.25
CA VAL A 767 17.58 4.69 20.38
C VAL A 767 16.67 3.48 20.51
N LEU A 768 15.36 3.69 20.58
CA LEU A 768 14.37 2.63 20.72
C LEU A 768 14.41 1.64 19.55
N ASN A 769 14.58 2.13 18.32
CA ASN A 769 14.78 1.27 17.14
C ASN A 769 16.09 0.47 17.21
N LYS A 770 17.17 0.99 17.81
CA LYS A 770 18.40 0.20 18.02
C LYS A 770 18.13 -0.94 18.99
N TYR A 771 17.48 -0.66 20.13
CA TYR A 771 17.15 -1.67 21.13
C TYR A 771 16.17 -2.74 20.60
N GLU A 772 15.12 -2.33 19.90
CA GLU A 772 14.14 -3.27 19.37
C GLU A 772 14.76 -4.20 18.32
N LYS A 773 15.58 -3.68 17.41
CA LYS A 773 16.32 -4.55 16.47
C LYS A 773 17.23 -5.55 17.17
N VAL A 774 17.92 -5.15 18.24
CA VAL A 774 18.77 -6.08 19.01
C VAL A 774 17.93 -7.21 19.60
N ILE A 775 16.73 -6.91 20.09
CA ILE A 775 15.83 -7.88 20.71
C ILE A 775 15.15 -8.78 19.66
N THR A 776 14.66 -8.22 18.54
CA THR A 776 13.91 -8.99 17.52
C THR A 776 14.79 -9.88 16.63
N THR A 777 16.08 -9.57 16.44
CA THR A 777 16.97 -10.35 15.55
C THR A 777 17.53 -11.62 16.23
N GLY A 778 16.81 -12.16 17.20
CA GLY A 778 17.22 -13.17 18.20
C GLY A 778 17.49 -14.59 17.70
N ASN A 779 18.29 -14.76 16.64
CA ASN A 779 18.94 -16.04 16.30
C ASN A 779 20.35 -16.16 16.91
N SER A 780 20.64 -15.42 17.98
CA SER A 780 21.94 -15.48 18.65
C SER A 780 22.02 -16.69 19.60
N PRO A 781 23.24 -17.19 19.92
CA PRO A 781 23.48 -18.31 20.86
C PRO A 781 22.95 -18.07 22.29
N LEU A 782 22.29 -16.94 22.53
CA LEU A 782 21.77 -16.46 23.81
C LEU A 782 20.43 -17.08 24.21
N TYR A 783 19.62 -17.58 23.26
CA TYR A 783 18.45 -18.39 23.59
C TYR A 783 18.84 -19.61 24.46
N ALA A 784 20.09 -20.09 24.31
CA ALA A 784 20.65 -21.18 25.10
C ALA A 784 21.17 -20.73 26.49
N CYS A 785 21.74 -19.53 26.65
CA CYS A 785 22.37 -19.11 27.93
C CYS A 785 21.49 -18.26 28.86
N CYS A 786 20.61 -17.40 28.35
CA CYS A 786 19.82 -16.45 29.17
C CYS A 786 18.42 -16.19 28.58
N GLY A 787 17.69 -17.25 28.22
CA GLY A 787 16.34 -17.17 27.63
C GLY A 787 15.27 -16.48 28.49
N TRP A 788 15.50 -16.30 29.79
CA TRP A 788 14.58 -15.57 30.67
C TRP A 788 14.68 -14.05 30.49
N LEU A 789 15.90 -13.51 30.30
CA LEU A 789 16.13 -12.08 30.12
C LEU A 789 15.62 -11.60 28.75
N THR A 790 15.79 -12.41 27.71
CA THR A 790 15.23 -12.13 26.37
C THR A 790 13.70 -12.11 26.41
N ARG A 791 13.05 -13.11 27.02
CA ARG A 791 11.59 -13.13 27.18
C ARG A 791 11.07 -11.95 28.00
N MET A 792 11.81 -11.52 29.01
CA MET A 792 11.50 -10.34 29.82
C MET A 792 11.57 -9.07 28.96
N LEU A 793 12.65 -8.88 28.21
CA LEU A 793 12.85 -7.70 27.35
C LEU A 793 11.89 -7.69 26.15
N GLU A 794 11.63 -8.81 25.50
CA GLU A 794 10.60 -8.96 24.46
C GLU A 794 9.22 -8.57 24.98
N GLY A 795 8.92 -8.89 26.24
CA GLY A 795 7.70 -8.44 26.92
C GLY A 795 7.58 -6.93 27.07
N THR A 796 8.71 -6.23 27.18
CA THR A 796 8.75 -4.76 27.31
C THR A 796 8.75 -4.02 25.97
N THR A 797 9.20 -4.66 24.88
CA THR A 797 9.31 -4.01 23.56
C THR A 797 8.12 -4.22 22.64
N ASN A 798 7.41 -5.35 22.74
CA ASN A 798 6.24 -5.66 21.92
C ASN A 798 4.96 -5.13 22.60
N VAL A 799 4.68 -3.84 22.40
CA VAL A 799 3.55 -3.15 23.03
C VAL A 799 2.22 -3.66 22.47
N PHE A 800 2.09 -3.89 21.16
CA PHE A 800 0.83 -4.32 20.55
C PHE A 800 0.46 -5.76 20.91
N GLN A 801 1.41 -6.69 20.95
CA GLN A 801 1.09 -8.10 21.15
C GLN A 801 0.64 -8.42 22.59
N LYS A 802 1.13 -7.68 23.60
CA LYS A 802 0.89 -7.96 25.03
C LYS A 802 0.07 -6.90 25.76
N TRP A 803 0.17 -5.63 25.37
CA TRP A 803 -0.36 -4.51 26.16
C TRP A 803 -1.52 -3.81 25.47
N ILE A 804 -1.43 -3.63 24.15
CA ILE A 804 -2.46 -2.98 23.35
C ILE A 804 -2.91 -3.94 22.23
N PRO A 805 -3.51 -5.10 22.57
CA PRO A 805 -3.88 -6.13 21.59
C PRO A 805 -4.93 -5.65 20.57
N THR A 806 -5.73 -4.65 20.95
CA THR A 806 -6.76 -4.04 20.09
C THR A 806 -6.25 -2.82 19.33
N GLY A 807 -5.01 -2.35 19.59
CA GLY A 807 -4.51 -1.08 19.07
C GLY A 807 -5.12 0.17 19.73
N ARG A 808 -6.10 0.05 20.62
CA ARG A 808 -6.81 1.20 21.23
C ARG A 808 -6.49 1.35 22.71
N VAL A 809 -6.36 2.59 23.17
CA VAL A 809 -6.04 2.97 24.55
C VAL A 809 -7.03 4.01 25.07
N ALA A 810 -7.47 3.86 26.31
CA ALA A 810 -8.32 4.84 27.00
C ALA A 810 -7.50 5.59 28.07
N VAL A 811 -7.57 6.91 28.07
CA VAL A 811 -6.94 7.78 29.08
C VAL A 811 -8.02 8.40 29.95
N PHE A 812 -7.95 8.15 31.26
CA PHE A 812 -8.91 8.66 32.23
C PHE A 812 -8.40 9.98 32.80
N THR A 813 -8.90 11.11 32.27
CA THR A 813 -8.42 12.44 32.66
C THR A 813 -8.86 12.84 34.07
N SER A 814 -9.96 12.26 34.55
CA SER A 814 -10.50 12.43 35.90
C SER A 814 -9.69 11.68 36.98
N GLU A 815 -8.96 10.63 36.60
CA GLU A 815 -8.20 9.75 37.50
C GLU A 815 -6.69 9.94 37.28
N GLY A 816 -6.25 11.21 37.24
CA GLY A 816 -4.83 11.57 37.14
C GLY A 816 -4.16 11.25 35.80
N ASN A 817 -4.93 11.17 34.70
CA ASN A 817 -4.47 10.78 33.36
C ASN A 817 -3.94 9.34 33.26
N GLU A 818 -4.53 8.41 34.02
CA GLU A 818 -4.17 6.99 33.96
C GLU A 818 -4.52 6.37 32.59
N ILE A 819 -3.61 5.55 32.07
CA ILE A 819 -3.74 4.86 30.79
C ILE A 819 -4.24 3.43 31.01
N ARG A 820 -5.36 3.07 30.38
CA ARG A 820 -5.98 1.74 30.48
C ARG A 820 -6.25 1.12 29.10
N THR A 821 -6.31 -0.20 29.05
CA THR A 821 -6.48 -1.00 27.82
C THR A 821 -7.53 -2.10 28.01
N VAL A 822 -8.05 -2.61 26.89
CA VAL A 822 -8.96 -3.76 26.87
C VAL A 822 -8.18 -4.98 26.38
N LYS A 823 -7.93 -5.97 27.24
CA LYS A 823 -7.15 -7.16 26.88
C LYS A 823 -7.92 -8.21 26.05
N ASN A 824 -9.25 -8.25 26.13
CA ASN A 824 -10.06 -9.24 25.41
C ASN A 824 -10.60 -8.68 24.07
N PRO A 825 -10.02 -9.05 22.92
CA PRO A 825 -10.43 -8.54 21.61
C PRO A 825 -11.80 -9.06 21.15
N GLN A 826 -12.32 -10.16 21.71
CA GLN A 826 -13.63 -10.72 21.34
C GLN A 826 -14.82 -9.88 21.82
N ASN A 827 -14.62 -9.01 22.83
CA ASN A 827 -15.67 -8.16 23.39
C ASN A 827 -15.55 -6.69 22.95
N ALA A 828 -14.54 -6.35 22.14
CA ALA A 828 -14.33 -5.01 21.63
C ALA A 828 -15.00 -4.90 20.24
N PRO A 829 -15.95 -3.98 20.03
CA PRO A 829 -16.56 -3.82 18.72
C PRO A 829 -15.50 -3.32 17.72
N ARG A 830 -15.46 -3.98 16.55
CA ARG A 830 -14.38 -3.85 15.56
C ARG A 830 -14.45 -2.53 14.79
N ASP A 831 -15.66 -2.06 14.51
CA ASP A 831 -15.96 -0.74 14.00
C ASP A 831 -16.77 -0.02 15.06
N ILE A 832 -16.34 1.17 15.46
CA ILE A 832 -17.20 2.06 16.24
C ILE A 832 -16.93 3.48 15.76
N GLY A 833 -17.85 4.01 14.96
CA GLY A 833 -17.92 5.46 14.74
C GLY A 833 -18.25 6.18 16.06
N GLU A 834 -18.02 7.50 16.12
CA GLU A 834 -18.37 8.31 17.30
C GLU A 834 -19.84 8.10 17.76
N GLU A 835 -20.75 7.77 16.82
CA GLU A 835 -22.18 7.52 17.05
C GLU A 835 -22.48 6.15 17.69
N GLU A 836 -21.76 5.08 17.34
CA GLU A 836 -21.99 3.75 17.91
C GLU A 836 -21.49 3.65 19.36
N MET A 837 -20.41 4.35 19.72
CA MET A 837 -19.94 4.41 21.12
C MET A 837 -20.91 5.19 22.02
N GLN A 838 -21.59 6.20 21.47
CA GLN A 838 -22.62 6.96 22.20
C GLN A 838 -23.94 6.18 22.34
N THR A 839 -24.35 5.45 21.30
CA THR A 839 -25.60 4.64 21.31
C THR A 839 -25.48 3.35 22.13
N LEU A 840 -24.30 2.69 22.16
CA LEU A 840 -24.02 1.53 23.03
C LEU A 840 -24.13 1.84 24.53
N ASN A 841 -23.96 3.11 24.93
CA ASN A 841 -24.07 3.53 26.33
C ASN A 841 -25.50 3.96 26.73
N ASN A 842 -26.35 4.32 25.76
CA ASN A 842 -27.70 4.83 26.03
C ASN A 842 -28.79 3.75 26.03
N ASN A 843 -28.54 2.58 25.42
CA ASN A 843 -29.53 1.51 25.32
C ASN A 843 -29.25 0.37 26.34
N ASN A 844 -30.13 0.28 27.35
CA ASN A 844 -30.31 -0.80 28.33
C ASN A 844 -29.09 -1.21 29.20
N PRO A 845 -29.09 -0.92 30.52
CA PRO A 845 -28.05 -1.37 31.47
C PRO A 845 -28.09 -2.89 31.78
N GLY A 846 -28.90 -3.67 31.06
CA GLY A 846 -29.23 -5.06 31.39
C GLY A 846 -28.60 -6.16 30.52
N SER A 847 -27.92 -5.87 29.40
CA SER A 847 -27.42 -6.96 28.51
C SER A 847 -26.02 -6.81 27.93
N THR A 848 -25.29 -5.72 28.17
CA THR A 848 -23.90 -5.57 27.69
C THR A 848 -22.91 -5.90 28.81
N LYS A 849 -22.13 -6.98 28.63
CA LYS A 849 -20.95 -7.26 29.48
C LYS A 849 -20.08 -6.01 29.50
N ALA A 850 -20.03 -5.29 30.62
CA ALA A 850 -19.24 -4.08 30.78
C ALA A 850 -17.79 -4.33 30.30
N LEU A 851 -17.29 -3.51 29.37
CA LEU A 851 -15.91 -3.54 28.91
C LEU A 851 -14.98 -3.39 30.12
N LYS A 852 -14.28 -4.47 30.48
CA LYS A 852 -13.35 -4.50 31.61
C LYS A 852 -12.03 -3.89 31.18
N TYR A 853 -11.78 -2.65 31.58
CA TYR A 853 -10.51 -1.94 31.37
C TYR A 853 -9.47 -2.36 32.41
N GLU A 854 -8.25 -2.63 31.99
CA GLU A 854 -7.10 -2.89 32.87
C GLU A 854 -6.06 -1.78 32.72
N SER A 855 -5.46 -1.34 33.83
CA SER A 855 -4.41 -0.32 33.81
C SER A 855 -3.12 -0.87 33.20
N ILE A 856 -2.48 -0.05 32.35
CA ILE A 856 -1.14 -0.37 31.87
C ILE A 856 -0.19 -0.08 33.02
N ILE A 857 0.41 -1.12 33.59
CA ILE A 857 1.47 -0.95 34.60
C ILE A 857 2.76 -0.60 33.86
N VAL A 858 3.63 0.26 34.40
CA VAL A 858 4.94 0.63 33.81
C VAL A 858 6.04 -0.35 34.24
N ASN A 859 5.96 -0.86 35.46
CA ASN A 859 7.05 -1.59 36.10
C ASN A 859 6.70 -3.05 36.43
N ASP A 860 6.15 -3.79 35.48
CA ASP A 860 5.63 -5.14 35.73
C ASP A 860 6.70 -6.16 36.13
N TRP A 861 7.97 -5.86 35.82
CA TRP A 861 9.12 -6.65 36.25
C TRP A 861 9.52 -6.39 37.72
N LEU A 862 8.98 -5.36 38.36
CA LEU A 862 9.12 -5.14 39.79
C LEU A 862 8.02 -5.89 40.56
N PRO A 863 8.28 -6.29 41.83
CA PRO A 863 7.26 -6.86 42.71
C PRO A 863 6.04 -5.96 42.80
N VAL A 864 4.85 -6.56 42.96
CA VAL A 864 3.52 -5.89 42.91
C VAL A 864 3.46 -4.60 43.74
N LYS A 865 4.16 -4.53 44.88
CA LYS A 865 4.22 -3.33 45.74
C LYS A 865 4.84 -2.08 45.09
N PHE A 866 5.69 -2.23 44.07
CA PHE A 866 6.38 -1.14 43.38
C PHE A 866 5.85 -0.88 41.97
N GLN A 867 4.78 -1.59 41.58
CA GLN A 867 4.13 -1.42 40.30
C GLN A 867 3.36 -0.09 40.30
N LYS A 868 3.69 0.78 39.34
CA LYS A 868 2.99 2.05 39.13
C LYS A 868 2.21 2.00 37.82
N PRO A 869 0.98 2.54 37.78
CA PRO A 869 0.24 2.68 36.54
C PRO A 869 0.91 3.71 35.63
N ALA A 870 0.72 3.55 34.32
CA ALA A 870 1.18 4.48 33.31
C ALA A 870 0.29 5.73 33.34
N ILE A 871 0.92 6.88 33.55
CA ILE A 871 0.26 8.18 33.59
C ILE A 871 0.70 8.97 32.37
N MET A 872 -0.24 9.53 31.62
CA MET A 872 0.08 10.38 30.47
C MET A 872 0.73 11.69 30.92
N ASP A 873 1.80 12.11 30.24
CA ASP A 873 2.47 13.39 30.50
C ASP A 873 1.47 14.57 30.37
N PRO A 874 1.37 15.47 31.37
CA PRO A 874 0.54 16.67 31.30
C PRO A 874 0.78 17.54 30.06
N LYS A 875 2.01 17.57 29.51
CA LYS A 875 2.31 18.31 28.27
C LYS A 875 1.59 17.72 27.06
N ILE A 876 1.56 16.38 26.96
CA ILE A 876 0.82 15.66 25.92
C ILE A 876 -0.67 15.95 26.08
N MET A 877 -1.19 15.90 27.30
CA MET A 877 -2.59 16.18 27.59
C MET A 877 -2.98 17.62 27.21
N LYS A 878 -2.09 18.60 27.39
CA LYS A 878 -2.32 19.98 26.93
C LYS A 878 -2.41 20.05 25.40
N SER A 879 -1.50 19.37 24.69
CA SER A 879 -1.55 19.28 23.23
C SER A 879 -2.82 18.59 22.72
N ILE A 880 -3.25 17.50 23.37
CA ILE A 880 -4.52 16.82 23.06
C ILE A 880 -5.70 17.79 23.22
N LYS A 881 -5.76 18.51 24.34
CA LYS A 881 -6.85 19.49 24.58
C LYS A 881 -6.88 20.60 23.53
N HIS A 882 -5.72 21.02 23.04
CA HIS A 882 -5.62 22.00 21.94
C HIS A 882 -6.23 21.45 20.65
N VAL A 883 -5.79 20.26 20.21
CA VAL A 883 -6.29 19.60 19.00
C VAL A 883 -7.80 19.34 19.09
N LEU A 884 -8.30 18.86 20.25
CA LEU A 884 -9.73 18.69 20.48
C LEU A 884 -10.52 20.01 20.46
N GLY A 885 -9.88 21.11 20.89
CA GLY A 885 -10.44 22.46 20.79
C GLY A 885 -10.58 22.90 19.33
N GLU A 886 -9.53 22.72 18.53
CA GLU A 886 -9.53 23.03 17.10
C GLU A 886 -10.53 22.16 16.33
N LYS A 887 -10.61 20.86 16.62
CA LYS A 887 -11.61 19.94 16.03
C LYS A 887 -13.04 20.43 16.29
N LYS A 888 -13.35 20.85 17.52
CA LYS A 888 -14.67 21.39 17.88
C LYS A 888 -15.00 22.72 17.19
N MET A 889 -13.99 23.52 16.86
CA MET A 889 -14.18 24.75 16.09
C MET A 889 -14.47 24.42 14.62
N ARG A 890 -13.66 23.54 14.01
CA ARG A 890 -13.87 23.07 12.63
C ARG A 890 -15.24 22.42 12.45
N SER A 891 -15.66 21.55 13.35
CA SER A 891 -16.97 20.90 13.26
C SER A 891 -18.14 21.90 13.29
N LYS A 892 -18.03 22.95 14.11
CA LYS A 892 -19.03 24.03 14.15
C LYS A 892 -19.01 24.86 12.86
N GLU A 893 -17.84 25.16 12.32
CA GLU A 893 -17.70 25.86 11.05
C GLU A 893 -18.32 25.07 9.90
N GLU A 894 -18.09 23.75 9.85
CA GLU A 894 -18.69 22.83 8.87
C GLU A 894 -20.22 22.75 9.01
N GLU A 895 -20.74 22.64 10.24
CA GLU A 895 -22.19 22.68 10.50
C GLU A 895 -22.80 24.01 10.04
N HIS A 896 -22.13 25.14 10.30
CA HIS A 896 -22.55 26.46 9.84
C HIS A 896 -22.50 26.58 8.31
N GLU A 897 -21.49 26.03 7.64
CA GLU A 897 -21.44 25.98 6.18
C GLU A 897 -22.51 25.09 5.57
N ALA A 898 -22.74 23.90 6.13
CA ALA A 898 -23.78 22.99 5.68
C ALA A 898 -25.17 23.63 5.83
N TYR A 899 -25.40 24.35 6.93
CA TYR A 899 -26.62 25.13 7.13
C TYR A 899 -26.76 26.25 6.08
N ARG A 900 -25.68 27.00 5.79
CA ARG A 900 -25.66 28.01 4.72
C ARG A 900 -26.00 27.42 3.36
N ARG A 901 -25.38 26.29 2.97
CA ARG A 901 -25.66 25.62 1.69
C ARG A 901 -27.11 25.14 1.59
N LYS A 902 -27.66 24.53 2.65
CA LYS A 902 -29.07 24.12 2.69
C LYS A 902 -30.01 25.31 2.58
N MET A 903 -29.65 26.43 3.20
CA MET A 903 -30.41 27.68 3.09
C MET A 903 -30.33 28.24 1.66
N ASP A 904 -29.16 28.28 1.05
CA ASP A 904 -28.97 28.73 -0.34
C ASP A 904 -29.71 27.84 -1.33
N GLU A 905 -29.68 26.51 -1.17
CA GLU A 905 -30.48 25.58 -1.96
C GLU A 905 -31.98 25.81 -1.80
N LYS A 906 -32.43 26.05 -0.57
CA LYS A 906 -33.84 26.35 -0.29
C LYS A 906 -34.23 27.66 -0.97
N ILE A 907 -33.42 28.70 -0.85
CA ILE A 907 -33.62 29.98 -1.53
C ILE A 907 -33.66 29.78 -3.05
N LEU A 908 -32.78 28.94 -3.61
CA LEU A 908 -32.75 28.65 -5.04
C LEU A 908 -34.01 27.90 -5.49
N ARG A 909 -34.47 26.89 -4.72
CA ARG A 909 -35.73 26.18 -4.99
C ARG A 909 -36.92 27.13 -4.91
N ASP A 910 -36.95 28.03 -3.93
CA ASP A 910 -37.99 29.03 -3.76
C ASP A 910 -37.95 30.07 -4.91
N MET A 911 -36.76 30.49 -5.38
CA MET A 911 -36.63 31.35 -6.56
C MET A 911 -37.10 30.65 -7.84
N ILE A 912 -36.78 29.36 -8.02
CA ILE A 912 -37.21 28.57 -9.17
C ILE A 912 -38.74 28.37 -9.14
N SER A 913 -39.32 28.07 -7.98
CA SER A 913 -40.77 27.90 -7.84
C SER A 913 -41.53 29.20 -8.11
N ILE A 914 -41.02 30.34 -7.61
CA ILE A 914 -41.57 31.67 -7.91
C ILE A 914 -41.45 32.00 -9.40
N LYS A 915 -40.32 31.67 -10.03
CA LYS A 915 -40.09 31.89 -11.47
C LYS A 915 -40.97 31.00 -12.35
N MET A 916 -41.25 29.77 -11.91
CA MET A 916 -42.21 28.88 -12.59
C MET A 916 -43.66 29.30 -12.38
N GLN A 917 -44.00 29.91 -11.23
CA GLN A 917 -45.36 30.41 -10.95
C GLN A 917 -45.68 31.75 -11.62
N ASN A 918 -44.69 32.63 -11.81
CA ASN A 918 -44.90 33.98 -12.34
C ASN A 918 -44.12 34.18 -13.64
N ASN A 919 -44.77 33.88 -14.77
CA ASN A 919 -44.19 34.14 -16.09
C ASN A 919 -44.33 35.61 -16.55
N ASP A 920 -44.92 36.53 -15.75
CA ASP A 920 -45.28 37.88 -16.26
C ASP A 920 -45.10 39.11 -15.32
N ASN A 921 -44.50 39.04 -14.12
CA ASN A 921 -44.36 40.26 -13.27
C ASN A 921 -42.98 40.45 -12.63
N SER A 922 -42.22 41.43 -13.15
CA SER A 922 -40.83 41.73 -12.73
C SER A 922 -40.68 42.39 -11.34
N ASP A 923 -41.75 42.99 -10.80
CA ASP A 923 -41.70 43.78 -9.57
C ASP A 923 -41.75 42.93 -8.28
N VAL A 924 -42.39 41.76 -8.33
CA VAL A 924 -42.42 40.80 -7.20
C VAL A 924 -41.02 40.22 -6.97
N TYR A 925 -40.29 39.94 -8.05
CA TYR A 925 -38.93 39.40 -8.01
C TYR A 925 -37.94 40.39 -7.37
N ARG A 926 -38.08 41.70 -7.64
CA ARG A 926 -37.24 42.76 -7.02
C ARG A 926 -37.50 42.94 -5.53
N ASN A 927 -38.75 42.83 -5.08
CA ASN A 927 -39.09 42.96 -3.67
C ASN A 927 -38.62 41.75 -2.85
N ALA A 928 -38.77 40.53 -3.38
CA ALA A 928 -38.21 39.32 -2.76
C ALA A 928 -36.67 39.39 -2.65
N LEU A 929 -35.97 39.88 -3.69
CA LEU A 929 -34.51 40.10 -3.65
C LEU A 929 -34.08 41.17 -2.62
N LYS A 930 -34.90 42.20 -2.38
CA LYS A 930 -34.65 43.20 -1.34
C LYS A 930 -34.84 42.63 0.07
N ASP A 931 -35.85 41.77 0.27
CA ASP A 931 -36.10 41.15 1.56
C ASP A 931 -35.05 40.07 1.89
N ILE A 932 -34.58 39.32 0.90
CA ILE A 932 -33.46 38.38 1.04
C ILE A 932 -32.15 39.15 1.35
N LYS A 933 -31.89 40.28 0.68
CA LYS A 933 -30.73 41.14 1.01
C LYS A 933 -30.82 41.74 2.42
N LYS A 934 -32.03 42.07 2.91
CA LYS A 934 -32.25 42.54 4.29
C LYS A 934 -32.07 41.44 5.34
N MET A 935 -32.37 40.19 5.00
CA MET A 935 -32.10 39.05 5.89
C MET A 935 -30.60 38.76 5.96
N ASN A 936 -29.89 38.78 4.82
CA ASN A 936 -28.43 38.58 4.78
C ASN A 936 -27.63 39.74 5.40
N SER A 937 -28.19 40.94 5.55
CA SER A 937 -27.50 42.07 6.21
C SER A 937 -27.72 42.14 7.72
N LYS A 938 -28.55 41.25 8.29
CA LYS A 938 -28.85 41.18 9.73
C LYS A 938 -28.23 39.97 10.44
N GLN A 939 -27.58 39.07 9.70
CA GLN A 939 -26.70 38.02 10.19
C GLN A 939 -25.25 38.41 9.90
#